data_AF-A0AAP0CS66-F1
#
_entry.id   AF-A0AAP0CS66-F1
#
_cell.length_a   1.000
_cell.length_b   1.000
_cell.length_c   1.000
_cell.angle_alpha   90.00
_cell.angle_beta   90.00
_cell.angle_gamma   90.00
#
_symmetry.space_group_name_H-M   'P 1'
#
loop_
_entity.id
_entity.type
_entity.pdbx_description
1 polymer ?
#
loop_
_entity_poly.entity_id
_entity_poly.type
_entity_poly.pdbx_seq_one_letter_code
_entity_poly.pdbx_strand_id
1 'polypeptide(L)'
;MTLVIYCLQPEKVEFDLKLGQSKPLYNAFKAIRESPDWDGLSDAQKRIVESSIKEAVLGGVSLEDSKREEFNKIQQELTKLSRKFDENVLDATKKFEKLITDKKEIEGLPATALGLAAQTASSKGHENATAENGPWMITLDAPSFMSVMQHAKNRALREEIYRAYVTRASSGELDNTQVIEQILKLRLEKAKLLGYNNYAEVSMATKMATVSKAEELLEKLRSASWNAAVQDMEDLRQFAKSQGAPEANELTHWDTTFWSERLRESKYEINEEELRPYFSLPKVMEGLFSLVKMLFGIDVEPADGVAPVWNTDVRFYLIKDSSAKPISYFYFDPYSRPAEKRGGAWMDEVVARSRVLSDDKTSVRLPIAHMVCNQMPPVGDKPSLMTFREVETVFHEFGHALQHMLTKQDEGLVAGIRGIEWDAVELPSQFMENWCYHRNTLMGIAKHYETGEGLPEEIYQKLLAARTFRAGSLSLRQLKFATVDLELHSKFIPGGSESIYDVDRRVSEKTQVIPPLPEDRFLCSFSHIFAGGYAAGYYSYKWAEVLSADAFSAFEDAGLNDDKAVKETGNRFRETILALGGGKDPLTVFVEFRGREPSPEPLLRHNGLLQKFQLSIAHQISSSQTQNHSSDQEDNMSNLVCFDASVSTVVSAATNPSLFNTPLLPFTTEVFFLNFPKTPRIIRLQTPKILCANLTTAQLGDDAQEVEIAEGYTMTKFCDKMIDVFLNEKPEPKDWMGYLVFREDWNKYRENFYNRCKSRADTENDFTMKQRLVTLATEVKRVDDEMERHAELLKQVEDSPMDINAIVTRRRKDFTGEFFRYLTVVQETHDSLEDRDAVARLGARCLSAVSAYDNTLETVETLDDAQAKFEDILDSPSIEAACAKIKSLAKAKELDSSLILLINSAWASAKESPTMKNEVKAIMYELYKATKKSLKSIAPKEIKLLKYLLNFTDPEERFSALATAFSPGKDNEARNPNAIYTTPKELHKWITIMLDAYQLHKDETGIEEAKEMNLPMVIQRLSILKETIEEEYLEKETPEAKKDTDDADADAEEF
;
A
#
# COMPACT_ATOMS: atom_id res chain seq x y z
N MET A 1 4.31 -1.29 10.26
CA MET A 1 5.00 -1.20 8.95
C MET A 1 4.72 0.13 8.25
N THR A 2 3.46 0.55 8.14
CA THR A 2 3.04 1.86 7.56
C THR A 2 3.87 3.05 8.06
N LEU A 3 4.03 3.21 9.37
CA LEU A 3 4.85 4.28 9.98
C LEU A 3 6.30 4.30 9.47
N VAL A 4 6.94 3.14 9.28
CA VAL A 4 8.31 3.05 8.74
C VAL A 4 8.37 3.55 7.29
N ILE A 5 7.34 3.28 6.49
CA ILE A 5 7.21 3.82 5.13
C ILE A 5 7.02 5.33 5.17
N TYR A 6 6.18 5.86 6.07
CA TYR A 6 5.96 7.30 6.23
C TYR A 6 7.27 8.04 6.59
N CYS A 7 8.05 7.53 7.54
CA CYS A 7 9.31 8.16 7.96
C CYS A 7 10.40 8.08 6.88
N LEU A 8 10.56 6.94 6.19
CA LEU A 8 11.67 6.71 5.25
C LEU A 8 11.37 7.14 3.81
N GLN A 9 10.11 7.33 3.42
CA GLN A 9 9.75 7.73 2.06
C GLN A 9 10.38 9.08 1.63
N PRO A 10 10.40 10.15 2.46
CA PRO A 10 11.09 11.39 2.12
C PRO A 10 12.59 11.21 1.87
N GLU A 11 13.28 10.45 2.74
CA GLU A 11 14.72 10.15 2.61
C GLU A 11 15.02 9.36 1.33
N LYS A 12 14.17 8.37 1.01
CA LYS A 12 14.26 7.57 -0.21
C LYS A 12 14.07 8.42 -1.47
N VAL A 13 13.09 9.34 -1.47
CA VAL A 13 12.88 10.27 -2.59
C VAL A 13 14.03 11.27 -2.72
N GLU A 14 14.57 11.77 -1.62
CA GLU A 14 15.76 12.65 -1.66
C GLU A 14 16.98 11.93 -2.25
N PHE A 15 17.20 10.67 -1.87
CA PHE A 15 18.25 9.84 -2.45
C PHE A 15 18.04 9.59 -3.96
N ASP A 16 16.83 9.22 -4.37
CA ASP A 16 16.48 9.00 -5.78
C ASP A 16 16.71 10.27 -6.62
N LEU A 17 16.32 11.44 -6.10
CA LEU A 17 16.57 12.75 -6.73
C LEU A 17 18.07 13.07 -6.81
N LYS A 18 18.82 12.84 -5.73
CA LYS A 18 20.29 13.04 -5.68
C LYS A 18 21.03 12.15 -6.67
N LEU A 19 20.56 10.91 -6.87
CA LEU A 19 21.10 9.97 -7.85
C LEU A 19 20.79 10.43 -9.29
N GLY A 20 19.51 10.70 -9.60
CA GLY A 20 19.07 11.14 -10.93
C GLY A 20 19.63 12.50 -11.37
N GLN A 21 19.91 13.40 -10.41
CA GLN A 21 20.51 14.71 -10.65
C GLN A 21 22.05 14.72 -10.55
N SER A 22 22.68 13.55 -10.51
CA SER A 22 24.14 13.43 -10.44
C SER A 22 24.80 13.90 -11.74
N LYS A 23 25.23 15.18 -11.76
CA LYS A 23 25.99 15.78 -12.88
C LYS A 23 27.21 14.92 -13.30
N PRO A 24 27.99 14.28 -12.41
CA PRO A 24 29.04 13.34 -12.82
C PRO A 24 28.54 12.14 -13.63
N LEU A 25 27.45 11.49 -13.22
CA LEU A 25 26.88 10.35 -13.95
C LEU A 25 26.29 10.79 -15.30
N TYR A 26 25.54 11.89 -15.30
CA TYR A 26 24.98 12.48 -16.53
C TYR A 26 26.08 12.83 -17.55
N ASN A 27 27.15 13.49 -17.11
CA ASN A 27 28.28 13.82 -17.99
C ASN A 27 29.03 12.58 -18.48
N ALA A 28 29.12 11.51 -17.68
CA ALA A 28 29.71 10.25 -18.12
C ALA A 28 28.86 9.58 -19.23
N PHE A 29 27.54 9.50 -19.06
CA PHE A 29 26.65 9.00 -20.12
C PHE A 29 26.71 9.87 -21.38
N LYS A 30 26.73 11.20 -21.25
CA LYS A 30 26.95 12.11 -22.38
C LYS A 30 28.27 11.82 -23.10
N ALA A 31 29.37 11.65 -22.37
CA ALA A 31 30.67 11.35 -22.97
C ALA A 31 30.67 10.01 -23.73
N ILE A 32 29.94 8.99 -23.24
CA ILE A 32 29.72 7.75 -23.99
C ILE A 32 28.90 8.02 -25.27
N ARG A 33 27.83 8.80 -25.18
CA ARG A 33 26.95 9.15 -26.32
C ARG A 33 27.64 9.99 -27.40
N GLU A 34 28.61 10.80 -26.99
CA GLU A 34 29.42 11.70 -27.82
C GLU A 34 30.76 11.04 -28.27
N SER A 35 30.99 9.77 -27.90
CA SER A 35 32.23 9.05 -28.22
C SER A 35 32.32 8.60 -29.69
N PRO A 36 33.52 8.49 -30.27
CA PRO A 36 33.71 7.95 -31.62
C PRO A 36 33.37 6.45 -31.73
N ASP A 37 33.40 5.73 -30.61
CA ASP A 37 33.12 4.29 -30.52
C ASP A 37 31.62 3.98 -30.32
N TRP A 38 30.76 5.00 -30.27
CA TRP A 38 29.30 4.87 -30.07
C TRP A 38 28.67 3.81 -30.97
N ASP A 39 29.02 3.81 -32.26
CA ASP A 39 28.44 2.87 -33.23
C ASP A 39 28.79 1.41 -32.93
N GLY A 40 29.91 1.15 -32.24
CA GLY A 40 30.35 -0.18 -31.80
C GLY A 40 29.66 -0.73 -30.54
N LEU A 41 28.87 0.09 -29.81
CA LEU A 41 28.07 -0.38 -28.69
C LEU A 41 26.87 -1.22 -29.15
N SER A 42 26.40 -2.15 -28.31
CA SER A 42 25.18 -2.92 -28.61
C SER A 42 23.93 -2.05 -28.51
N ASP A 43 22.84 -2.43 -29.18
CA ASP A 43 21.56 -1.70 -29.13
C ASP A 43 21.05 -1.52 -27.69
N ALA A 44 21.20 -2.55 -26.85
CA ALA A 44 20.83 -2.49 -25.43
C ALA A 44 21.68 -1.47 -24.65
N GLN A 45 22.99 -1.40 -24.91
CA GLN A 45 23.87 -0.40 -24.29
C GLN A 45 23.55 1.01 -24.77
N LYS A 46 23.26 1.18 -26.08
CA LYS A 46 22.82 2.45 -26.65
C LYS A 46 21.51 2.93 -26.01
N ARG A 47 20.52 2.04 -25.88
CA ARG A 47 19.25 2.30 -25.18
C ARG A 47 19.44 2.71 -23.73
N ILE A 48 20.31 2.04 -22.96
CA ILE A 48 20.64 2.43 -21.58
C ILE A 48 21.21 3.85 -21.52
N VAL A 49 22.16 4.19 -22.41
CA VAL A 49 22.79 5.52 -22.43
C VAL A 49 21.75 6.60 -22.77
N GLU A 50 20.93 6.36 -23.79
CA GLU A 50 19.90 7.32 -24.22
C GLU A 50 18.76 7.48 -23.21
N SER A 51 18.31 6.39 -22.56
CA SER A 51 17.31 6.46 -21.49
C SER A 51 17.88 7.19 -20.28
N SER A 52 19.10 6.86 -19.83
CA SER A 52 19.75 7.50 -18.67
C SER A 52 19.95 9.01 -18.86
N ILE A 53 20.33 9.46 -20.07
CA ILE A 53 20.42 10.88 -20.42
C ILE A 53 19.03 11.55 -20.37
N LYS A 54 18.02 10.93 -20.97
CA LYS A 54 16.65 11.44 -21.03
C LYS A 54 16.01 11.54 -19.63
N GLU A 55 16.14 10.48 -18.83
CA GLU A 55 15.65 10.38 -17.46
C GLU A 55 16.32 11.42 -16.54
N ALA A 56 17.63 11.64 -16.66
CA ALA A 56 18.31 12.68 -15.90
C ALA A 56 17.80 14.09 -16.25
N VAL A 57 17.53 14.38 -17.54
CA VAL A 57 16.92 15.65 -17.97
C VAL A 57 15.49 15.80 -17.41
N LEU A 58 14.67 14.76 -17.49
CA LEU A 58 13.31 14.76 -16.92
C LEU A 58 13.30 14.75 -15.37
N GLY A 59 14.40 14.32 -14.75
CA GLY A 59 14.71 14.43 -13.33
C GLY A 59 15.31 15.79 -12.91
N GLY A 60 15.45 16.74 -13.83
CA GLY A 60 15.86 18.11 -13.55
C GLY A 60 17.37 18.34 -13.43
N VAL A 61 18.24 17.45 -13.95
CA VAL A 61 19.71 17.60 -13.89
C VAL A 61 20.23 18.89 -14.54
N SER A 62 19.49 19.41 -15.53
CA SER A 62 19.78 20.63 -16.28
C SER A 62 19.26 21.91 -15.62
N LEU A 63 18.52 21.81 -14.50
CA LEU A 63 18.00 22.97 -13.79
C LEU A 63 19.09 23.68 -12.97
N GLU A 64 18.98 25.02 -12.92
CA GLU A 64 19.72 25.84 -11.96
C GLU A 64 19.26 25.54 -10.52
N ASP A 65 20.13 25.76 -9.54
CA ASP A 65 19.95 25.23 -8.18
C ASP A 65 18.63 25.67 -7.51
N SER A 66 18.19 26.92 -7.70
CA SER A 66 16.91 27.41 -7.19
C SER A 66 15.69 26.71 -7.79
N LYS A 67 15.68 26.48 -9.11
CA LYS A 67 14.62 25.72 -9.80
C LYS A 67 14.68 24.23 -9.47
N ARG A 68 15.87 23.72 -9.18
CA ARG A 68 16.10 22.32 -8.78
C ARG A 68 15.56 22.06 -7.37
N GLU A 69 15.71 22.99 -6.43
CA GLU A 69 15.06 22.93 -5.12
C GLU A 69 13.53 22.91 -5.22
N GLU A 70 12.95 23.74 -6.10
CA GLU A 70 11.50 23.77 -6.36
C GLU A 70 11.02 22.44 -6.94
N PHE A 71 11.71 21.92 -7.97
CA PHE A 71 11.45 20.61 -8.56
C PHE A 71 11.51 19.47 -7.52
N ASN A 72 12.50 19.50 -6.62
CA ASN A 72 12.67 18.48 -5.59
C ASN A 72 11.51 18.48 -4.56
N LYS A 73 11.06 19.67 -4.14
CA LYS A 73 9.88 19.81 -3.27
C LYS A 73 8.60 19.31 -3.95
N ILE A 74 8.42 19.63 -5.23
CA ILE A 74 7.30 19.13 -6.03
C ILE A 74 7.31 17.59 -6.11
N GLN A 75 8.47 16.98 -6.35
CA GLN A 75 8.61 15.52 -6.43
C GLN A 75 8.34 14.81 -5.08
N GLN A 76 8.79 15.38 -3.96
CA GLN A 76 8.49 14.86 -2.62
C GLN A 76 6.98 14.92 -2.33
N GLU A 77 6.33 16.07 -2.55
CA GLU A 77 4.90 16.23 -2.25
C GLU A 77 4.02 15.38 -3.20
N LEU A 78 4.36 15.27 -4.49
CA LEU A 78 3.67 14.35 -5.42
C LEU A 78 3.73 12.90 -4.94
N THR A 79 4.88 12.46 -4.43
CA THR A 79 5.05 11.07 -3.95
C THR A 79 4.22 10.79 -2.69
N LYS A 80 4.17 11.76 -1.77
CA LYS A 80 3.32 11.73 -0.57
C LYS A 80 1.83 11.74 -0.91
N LEU A 81 1.39 12.62 -1.82
CA LEU A 81 -0.01 12.72 -2.24
C LEU A 81 -0.48 11.46 -2.99
N SER A 82 0.36 10.89 -3.86
CA SER A 82 0.06 9.65 -4.57
C SER A 82 -0.16 8.48 -3.59
N ARG A 83 0.64 8.40 -2.52
CA ARG A 83 0.44 7.40 -1.46
C ARG A 83 -0.85 7.65 -0.67
N LYS A 84 -1.10 8.88 -0.22
CA LYS A 84 -2.34 9.24 0.50
C LYS A 84 -3.60 8.99 -0.32
N PHE A 85 -3.52 9.16 -1.64
CA PHE A 85 -4.60 8.82 -2.57
C PHE A 85 -4.97 7.33 -2.48
N ASP A 86 -3.98 6.43 -2.62
CA ASP A 86 -4.23 4.98 -2.65
C ASP A 86 -4.66 4.43 -1.28
N GLU A 87 -4.12 5.00 -0.19
CA GLU A 87 -4.57 4.74 1.19
C GLU A 87 -6.04 5.13 1.37
N ASN A 88 -6.44 6.34 0.97
CA ASN A 88 -7.83 6.80 1.03
C ASN A 88 -8.78 5.89 0.23
N VAL A 89 -8.34 5.35 -0.92
CA VAL A 89 -9.14 4.41 -1.73
C VAL A 89 -9.29 3.06 -1.04
N LEU A 90 -8.22 2.54 -0.43
CA LEU A 90 -8.27 1.29 0.34
C LEU A 90 -9.19 1.44 1.56
N ASP A 91 -9.00 2.48 2.36
CA ASP A 91 -9.81 2.75 3.55
C ASP A 91 -11.28 3.00 3.20
N ALA A 92 -11.58 3.74 2.12
CA ALA A 92 -12.96 3.95 1.68
C ALA A 92 -13.62 2.67 1.15
N THR A 93 -12.85 1.76 0.55
CA THR A 93 -13.35 0.45 0.11
C THR A 93 -13.61 -0.49 1.30
N LYS A 94 -12.73 -0.43 2.31
CA LYS A 94 -12.82 -1.20 3.56
C LYS A 94 -13.94 -0.73 4.50
N LYS A 95 -14.19 0.58 4.58
CA LYS A 95 -15.14 1.23 5.49
C LYS A 95 -16.61 0.93 5.18
N PHE A 96 -16.95 0.57 3.95
CA PHE A 96 -18.33 0.28 3.59
C PHE A 96 -18.72 -1.15 3.97
N GLU A 97 -19.75 -1.25 4.81
CA GLU A 97 -20.31 -2.50 5.28
C GLU A 97 -21.84 -2.42 5.27
N LYS A 98 -22.49 -3.30 4.49
CA LYS A 98 -23.95 -3.43 4.47
C LYS A 98 -24.34 -4.82 4.95
N LEU A 99 -24.71 -4.90 6.22
CA LEU A 99 -25.33 -6.08 6.81
C LEU A 99 -26.78 -6.21 6.32
N ILE A 100 -27.14 -7.36 5.76
CA ILE A 100 -28.50 -7.68 5.32
C ILE A 100 -29.01 -8.87 6.14
N THR A 101 -30.19 -8.69 6.73
CA THR A 101 -30.89 -9.69 7.55
C THR A 101 -32.22 -10.15 6.93
N ASP A 102 -32.90 -9.31 6.13
CA ASP A 102 -34.08 -9.75 5.35
C ASP A 102 -33.64 -10.46 4.07
N LYS A 103 -33.97 -11.75 3.98
CA LYS A 103 -33.76 -12.60 2.80
C LYS A 103 -34.43 -12.08 1.52
N LYS A 104 -35.39 -11.15 1.61
CA LYS A 104 -35.98 -10.49 0.43
C LYS A 104 -35.07 -9.45 -0.21
N GLU A 105 -34.20 -8.79 0.56
CA GLU A 105 -33.36 -7.71 0.02
C GLU A 105 -32.26 -8.25 -0.92
N ILE A 106 -31.79 -9.47 -0.67
CA ILE A 106 -30.79 -10.20 -1.49
C ILE A 106 -31.38 -10.99 -2.67
N GLU A 107 -32.68 -10.86 -2.98
CA GLU A 107 -33.32 -11.73 -3.97
C GLU A 107 -32.61 -11.66 -5.34
N GLY A 108 -32.19 -12.81 -5.85
CA GLY A 108 -31.48 -12.95 -7.12
C GLY A 108 -29.97 -13.19 -6.97
N LEU A 109 -29.35 -12.89 -5.82
CA LEU A 109 -27.94 -13.22 -5.60
C LEU A 109 -27.72 -14.74 -5.67
N PRO A 110 -26.65 -15.20 -6.35
CA PRO A 110 -26.36 -16.62 -6.50
C PRO A 110 -25.72 -17.22 -5.24
N ALA A 111 -25.75 -18.55 -5.14
CA ALA A 111 -25.26 -19.28 -3.97
C ALA A 111 -23.78 -19.00 -3.65
N THR A 112 -22.94 -18.72 -4.65
CA THR A 112 -21.53 -18.35 -4.47
C THR A 112 -21.38 -17.00 -3.77
N ALA A 113 -22.08 -15.98 -4.26
CA ALA A 113 -22.12 -14.64 -3.67
C ALA A 113 -22.73 -14.65 -2.26
N LEU A 114 -23.78 -15.44 -2.04
CA LEU A 114 -24.36 -15.64 -0.71
C LEU A 114 -23.40 -16.35 0.25
N GLY A 115 -22.64 -17.34 -0.23
CA GLY A 115 -21.57 -17.99 0.53
C GLY A 115 -20.46 -17.02 0.91
N LEU A 116 -19.96 -16.22 -0.05
CA LEU A 116 -18.95 -15.19 0.21
C LEU A 116 -19.46 -14.13 1.20
N ALA A 117 -20.68 -13.64 1.04
CA ALA A 117 -21.26 -12.63 1.93
C ALA A 117 -21.56 -13.17 3.34
N ALA A 118 -21.92 -14.45 3.47
CA ALA A 118 -22.06 -15.12 4.77
C ALA A 118 -20.69 -15.34 5.45
N GLN A 119 -19.68 -15.84 4.72
CA GLN A 119 -18.31 -15.99 5.22
C GLN A 119 -17.73 -14.63 5.65
N THR A 120 -18.02 -13.56 4.91
CA THR A 120 -17.67 -12.18 5.29
C THR A 120 -18.40 -11.75 6.56
N ALA A 121 -19.69 -12.07 6.72
CA ALA A 121 -20.43 -11.78 7.95
C ALA A 121 -19.88 -12.55 9.16
N SER A 122 -19.54 -13.84 9.02
CA SER A 122 -18.90 -14.65 10.06
C SER A 122 -17.58 -14.01 10.50
N SER A 123 -16.74 -13.57 9.57
CA SER A 123 -15.46 -12.91 9.88
C SER A 123 -15.61 -11.58 10.63
N LYS A 124 -16.82 -10.99 10.65
CA LYS A 124 -17.17 -9.77 11.37
C LYS A 124 -18.07 -10.01 12.60
N GLY A 125 -18.04 -11.24 13.14
CA GLY A 125 -18.70 -11.59 14.41
C GLY A 125 -20.11 -12.18 14.29
N HIS A 126 -20.62 -12.42 13.07
CA HIS A 126 -21.89 -13.13 12.87
C HIS A 126 -21.66 -14.64 12.70
N GLU A 127 -21.20 -15.32 13.75
CA GLU A 127 -20.81 -16.75 13.70
C GLU A 127 -21.89 -17.68 13.12
N ASN A 128 -23.18 -17.38 13.34
CA ASN A 128 -24.31 -18.14 12.82
C ASN A 128 -24.65 -17.86 11.33
N ALA A 129 -23.86 -17.03 10.64
CA ALA A 129 -24.11 -16.68 9.24
C ALA A 129 -23.96 -17.89 8.32
N THR A 130 -24.97 -18.13 7.48
CA THR A 130 -24.99 -19.21 6.48
C THR A 130 -25.43 -18.67 5.12
N ALA A 131 -25.01 -19.32 4.03
CA ALA A 131 -25.40 -18.90 2.68
C ALA A 131 -26.93 -18.90 2.52
N GLU A 132 -27.62 -19.89 3.10
CA GLU A 132 -29.06 -20.09 2.96
C GLU A 132 -29.90 -19.13 3.80
N ASN A 133 -29.47 -18.79 5.02
CA ASN A 133 -30.31 -18.07 6.00
C ASN A 133 -29.74 -16.73 6.48
N GLY A 134 -28.49 -16.42 6.11
CA GLY A 134 -27.83 -15.18 6.50
C GLY A 134 -27.44 -15.16 7.99
N PRO A 135 -27.10 -13.98 8.54
CA PRO A 135 -27.04 -12.70 7.83
C PRO A 135 -25.92 -12.65 6.78
N TRP A 136 -26.01 -11.70 5.85
CA TRP A 136 -25.04 -11.53 4.77
C TRP A 136 -24.38 -10.15 4.87
N MET A 137 -23.07 -10.07 4.63
CA MET A 137 -22.32 -8.81 4.63
C MET A 137 -21.88 -8.46 3.21
N ILE A 138 -22.36 -7.32 2.69
CA ILE A 138 -21.98 -6.77 1.39
C ILE A 138 -20.90 -5.69 1.57
N THR A 139 -19.92 -5.70 0.67
CA THR A 139 -18.69 -4.87 0.68
C THR A 139 -18.44 -4.29 -0.73
N LEU A 140 -17.49 -3.36 -0.86
CA LEU A 140 -17.19 -2.69 -2.14
C LEU A 140 -15.99 -3.25 -2.91
N ASP A 141 -15.36 -4.33 -2.44
CA ASP A 141 -14.37 -5.05 -3.23
C ASP A 141 -15.04 -5.81 -4.38
N ALA A 142 -14.31 -5.99 -5.50
CA ALA A 142 -14.91 -6.32 -6.79
C ALA A 142 -15.77 -7.61 -6.80
N PRO A 143 -15.38 -8.73 -6.16
CA PRO A 143 -16.22 -9.93 -6.11
C PRO A 143 -17.59 -9.70 -5.47
N SER A 144 -17.65 -8.90 -4.41
CA SER A 144 -18.88 -8.54 -3.68
C SER A 144 -19.72 -7.54 -4.48
N PHE A 145 -19.10 -6.44 -4.91
CA PHE A 145 -19.76 -5.38 -5.68
C PHE A 145 -20.37 -5.89 -6.99
N MET A 146 -19.61 -6.63 -7.80
CA MET A 146 -20.07 -7.11 -9.10
C MET A 146 -21.24 -8.07 -8.96
N SER A 147 -21.19 -8.99 -7.98
CA SER A 147 -22.30 -9.93 -7.70
C SER A 147 -23.63 -9.21 -7.43
N VAL A 148 -23.61 -8.10 -6.68
CA VAL A 148 -24.81 -7.28 -6.46
C VAL A 148 -25.26 -6.61 -7.76
N MET A 149 -24.34 -5.97 -8.49
CA MET A 149 -24.68 -5.22 -9.69
C MET A 149 -25.17 -6.10 -10.86
N GLN A 150 -24.75 -7.36 -10.93
CA GLN A 150 -25.20 -8.33 -11.93
C GLN A 150 -26.53 -9.00 -11.55
N HIS A 151 -26.75 -9.32 -10.27
CA HIS A 151 -27.79 -10.30 -9.91
C HIS A 151 -28.87 -9.82 -8.92
N ALA A 152 -28.64 -8.77 -8.13
CA ALA A 152 -29.64 -8.31 -7.16
C ALA A 152 -30.89 -7.75 -7.85
N LYS A 153 -32.04 -8.42 -7.71
CA LYS A 153 -33.32 -7.93 -8.26
C LYS A 153 -33.82 -6.68 -7.55
N ASN A 154 -33.47 -6.53 -6.27
CA ASN A 154 -33.77 -5.33 -5.48
C ASN A 154 -33.04 -4.11 -6.07
N ARG A 155 -33.77 -3.31 -6.86
CA ARG A 155 -33.23 -2.11 -7.52
C ARG A 155 -32.72 -1.06 -6.52
N ALA A 156 -33.32 -0.96 -5.33
CA ALA A 156 -32.86 -0.03 -4.31
C ALA A 156 -31.49 -0.45 -3.73
N LEU A 157 -31.26 -1.76 -3.55
CA LEU A 157 -29.94 -2.28 -3.17
C LEU A 157 -28.90 -2.02 -4.27
N ARG A 158 -29.26 -2.21 -5.55
CA ARG A 158 -28.37 -1.84 -6.68
C ARG A 158 -28.01 -0.36 -6.66
N GLU A 159 -28.99 0.53 -6.42
CA GLU A 159 -28.75 1.97 -6.33
C GLU A 159 -27.84 2.33 -5.14
N GLU A 160 -28.12 1.79 -3.94
CA GLU A 160 -27.32 2.05 -2.74
C GLU A 160 -25.85 1.62 -2.92
N ILE A 161 -25.62 0.39 -3.38
CA ILE A 161 -24.28 -0.17 -3.60
C ILE A 161 -23.56 0.53 -4.75
N TYR A 162 -24.26 0.89 -5.83
CA TYR A 162 -23.68 1.69 -6.93
C TYR A 162 -23.23 3.07 -6.43
N ARG A 163 -24.10 3.80 -5.72
CA ARG A 163 -23.80 5.13 -5.20
C ARG A 163 -22.62 5.08 -4.24
N ALA A 164 -22.61 4.13 -3.30
CA ALA A 164 -21.49 3.92 -2.38
C ALA A 164 -20.17 3.67 -3.13
N TYR A 165 -20.18 2.87 -4.20
CA TYR A 165 -18.99 2.55 -5.00
C TYR A 165 -18.42 3.76 -5.76
N VAL A 166 -19.28 4.59 -6.37
CA VAL A 166 -18.85 5.77 -7.16
C VAL A 166 -18.55 7.01 -6.32
N THR A 167 -18.90 7.02 -5.03
CA THR A 167 -18.53 8.07 -4.05
C THR A 167 -17.46 7.61 -3.05
N ARG A 168 -16.70 6.55 -3.36
CA ARG A 168 -15.54 6.16 -2.53
C ARG A 168 -14.48 7.26 -2.55
N ALA A 169 -13.89 7.50 -1.38
CA ALA A 169 -12.83 8.48 -1.18
C ALA A 169 -13.18 9.90 -1.66
N SER A 170 -14.43 10.35 -1.53
CA SER A 170 -14.89 11.65 -2.05
C SER A 170 -15.59 12.55 -1.02
N SER A 171 -15.37 12.30 0.28
CA SER A 171 -15.94 13.10 1.37
C SER A 171 -15.24 12.81 2.71
N GLY A 172 -15.21 13.80 3.61
CA GLY A 172 -14.59 13.68 4.92
C GLY A 172 -13.06 13.51 4.84
N GLU A 173 -12.48 12.84 5.83
CA GLU A 173 -11.02 12.61 5.96
C GLU A 173 -10.40 11.77 4.83
N LEU A 174 -11.25 11.05 4.08
CA LEU A 174 -10.86 10.21 2.95
C LEU A 174 -11.06 10.91 1.59
N ASP A 175 -11.39 12.21 1.56
CA ASP A 175 -11.65 12.93 0.31
C ASP A 175 -10.38 13.15 -0.53
N ASN A 176 -10.33 12.49 -1.69
CA ASN A 176 -9.28 12.61 -2.68
C ASN A 176 -9.49 13.81 -3.64
N THR A 177 -10.59 14.57 -3.56
CA THR A 177 -10.84 15.72 -4.45
C THR A 177 -9.70 16.74 -4.38
N GLN A 178 -9.35 17.18 -3.16
CA GLN A 178 -8.26 18.16 -2.95
C GLN A 178 -6.87 17.55 -3.25
N VAL A 179 -6.71 16.24 -3.00
CA VAL A 179 -5.49 15.49 -3.32
C VAL A 179 -5.25 15.48 -4.84
N ILE A 180 -6.29 15.24 -5.64
CA ILE A 180 -6.25 15.31 -7.11
C ILE A 180 -5.89 16.72 -7.57
N GLU A 181 -6.59 17.75 -7.09
CA GLU A 181 -6.34 19.13 -7.53
C GLU A 181 -4.90 19.57 -7.26
N GLN A 182 -4.35 19.22 -6.09
CA GLN A 182 -2.96 19.49 -5.76
C GLN A 182 -1.97 18.66 -6.60
N ILE A 183 -2.26 17.38 -6.89
CA ILE A 183 -1.45 16.56 -7.81
C ILE A 183 -1.43 17.17 -9.21
N LEU A 184 -2.57 17.59 -9.75
CA LEU A 184 -2.67 18.20 -11.08
C LEU A 184 -1.90 19.53 -11.14
N LYS A 185 -2.01 20.35 -10.09
CA LYS A 185 -1.26 21.61 -9.96
C LYS A 185 0.26 21.36 -9.97
N LEU A 186 0.74 20.48 -9.09
CA LEU A 186 2.16 20.14 -8.97
C LEU A 186 2.72 19.51 -10.27
N ARG A 187 1.92 18.70 -10.97
CA ARG A 187 2.28 18.14 -12.29
C ARG A 187 2.41 19.22 -13.37
N LEU A 188 1.55 20.24 -13.36
CA LEU A 188 1.66 21.39 -14.27
C LEU A 188 2.86 22.30 -13.94
N GLU A 189 3.14 22.51 -12.65
CA GLU A 189 4.32 23.26 -12.19
C GLU A 189 5.62 22.53 -12.58
N LYS A 190 5.70 21.21 -12.37
CA LYS A 190 6.79 20.35 -12.84
C LYS A 190 7.02 20.47 -14.35
N ALA A 191 5.95 20.43 -15.16
CA ALA A 191 6.04 20.54 -16.61
C ALA A 191 6.67 21.88 -17.04
N LYS A 192 6.21 22.98 -16.44
CA LYS A 192 6.73 24.33 -16.71
C LYS A 192 8.21 24.49 -16.31
N LEU A 193 8.63 23.91 -15.18
CA LEU A 193 10.04 23.90 -14.77
C LEU A 193 10.93 23.17 -15.77
N LEU A 194 10.44 22.05 -16.33
CA LEU A 194 11.12 21.27 -17.36
C LEU A 194 11.01 21.87 -18.78
N GLY A 195 10.29 22.99 -18.96
CA GLY A 195 10.14 23.67 -20.25
C GLY A 195 9.02 23.15 -21.17
N TYR A 196 8.09 22.35 -20.63
CA TYR A 196 6.92 21.84 -21.34
C TYR A 196 5.66 22.67 -21.03
N ASN A 197 4.66 22.63 -21.91
CA ASN A 197 3.41 23.38 -21.75
C ASN A 197 2.50 22.76 -20.68
N ASN A 198 2.49 21.42 -20.61
CA ASN A 198 1.60 20.64 -19.75
C ASN A 198 2.24 19.28 -19.38
N TYR A 199 1.61 18.55 -18.45
CA TYR A 199 2.16 17.28 -17.96
C TYR A 199 2.07 16.15 -18.98
N ALA A 200 1.09 16.18 -19.88
CA ALA A 200 0.98 15.18 -20.94
C ALA A 200 2.23 15.17 -21.84
N GLU A 201 2.76 16.33 -22.21
CA GLU A 201 4.02 16.42 -22.98
C GLU A 201 5.22 15.80 -22.23
N VAL A 202 5.33 16.02 -20.91
CA VAL A 202 6.35 15.37 -20.05
C VAL A 202 6.20 13.85 -20.06
N SER A 203 4.96 13.36 -19.96
CA SER A 203 4.65 11.92 -19.96
C SER A 203 4.97 11.26 -21.30
N MET A 204 4.73 11.96 -22.41
CA MET A 204 4.96 11.48 -23.78
C MET A 204 6.45 11.41 -24.14
N ALA A 205 7.33 12.17 -23.47
CA ALA A 205 8.78 12.14 -23.74
C ALA A 205 9.40 10.74 -23.56
N THR A 206 8.75 9.84 -22.81
CA THR A 206 9.16 8.45 -22.50
C THR A 206 8.18 7.39 -23.03
N LYS A 207 7.35 7.76 -24.02
CA LYS A 207 6.36 6.88 -24.68
C LYS A 207 6.59 6.88 -26.20
N MET A 208 5.98 5.93 -26.90
CA MET A 208 6.00 5.86 -28.36
C MET A 208 5.15 6.98 -28.97
N ALA A 209 4.00 7.28 -28.36
CA ALA A 209 3.06 8.27 -28.87
C ALA A 209 3.42 9.71 -28.49
N THR A 210 2.84 10.65 -29.25
CA THR A 210 2.66 12.05 -28.86
C THR A 210 1.23 12.28 -28.38
N VAL A 211 0.96 13.41 -27.71
CA VAL A 211 -0.42 13.81 -27.33
C VAL A 211 -1.37 13.75 -28.52
N SER A 212 -0.96 14.32 -29.67
CA SER A 212 -1.77 14.31 -30.90
C SER A 212 -2.01 12.92 -31.47
N LYS A 213 -1.04 11.99 -31.38
CA LYS A 213 -1.21 10.61 -31.85
C LYS A 213 -2.06 9.77 -30.92
N ALA A 214 -1.99 10.02 -29.61
CA ALA A 214 -2.90 9.42 -28.65
C ALA A 214 -4.35 9.92 -28.88
N GLU A 215 -4.57 11.23 -29.04
CA GLU A 215 -5.88 11.81 -29.38
C GLU A 215 -6.43 11.26 -30.71
N GLU A 216 -5.59 11.13 -31.76
CA GLU A 216 -5.98 10.56 -33.05
C GLU A 216 -6.45 9.10 -32.94
N LEU A 217 -5.73 8.26 -32.18
CA LEU A 217 -6.13 6.87 -31.96
C LEU A 217 -7.44 6.79 -31.16
N LEU A 218 -7.54 7.56 -30.06
CA LEU A 218 -8.72 7.54 -29.20
C LEU A 218 -9.97 7.98 -29.96
N GLU A 219 -9.90 9.05 -30.77
CA GLU A 219 -11.03 9.49 -31.59
C GLU A 219 -11.41 8.47 -32.67
N LYS A 220 -10.42 7.84 -33.32
CA LYS A 220 -10.67 6.78 -34.30
C LYS A 220 -11.42 5.59 -33.70
N LEU A 221 -11.01 5.14 -32.50
CA LEU A 221 -11.68 4.05 -31.79
C LEU A 221 -13.04 4.47 -31.23
N ARG A 222 -13.17 5.71 -30.74
CA ARG A 222 -14.44 6.29 -30.24
C ARG A 222 -15.49 6.36 -31.34
N SER A 223 -15.10 6.84 -32.53
CA SER A 223 -15.95 6.87 -33.73
C SER A 223 -16.41 5.48 -34.18
N ALA A 224 -15.55 4.44 -34.06
CA ALA A 224 -15.96 3.06 -34.36
C ALA A 224 -16.90 2.47 -33.29
N SER A 225 -16.70 2.82 -32.01
CA SER A 225 -17.43 2.24 -30.88
C SER A 225 -18.78 2.89 -30.60
N TRP A 226 -18.97 4.16 -30.96
CA TRP A 226 -20.15 4.96 -30.60
C TRP A 226 -21.49 4.33 -31.02
N ASN A 227 -21.65 3.99 -32.30
CA ASN A 227 -22.92 3.44 -32.80
C ASN A 227 -23.26 2.08 -32.16
N ALA A 228 -22.24 1.26 -31.89
CA ALA A 228 -22.41 0.00 -31.18
C ALA A 228 -22.83 0.24 -29.72
N ALA A 229 -22.23 1.19 -29.01
CA ALA A 229 -22.62 1.56 -27.64
C ALA A 229 -24.05 2.13 -27.55
N VAL A 230 -24.49 2.88 -28.57
CA VAL A 230 -25.89 3.38 -28.64
C VAL A 230 -26.86 2.21 -28.84
N GLN A 231 -26.55 1.28 -29.76
CA GLN A 231 -27.36 0.07 -29.96
C GLN A 231 -27.38 -0.81 -28.70
N ASP A 232 -26.23 -0.98 -28.03
CA ASP A 232 -26.11 -1.72 -26.78
C ASP A 232 -27.05 -1.18 -25.68
N MET A 233 -27.29 0.13 -25.61
CA MET A 233 -28.21 0.74 -24.64
C MET A 233 -29.68 0.56 -25.05
N GLU A 234 -29.97 0.63 -26.34
CA GLU A 234 -31.31 0.38 -26.86
C GLU A 234 -31.71 -1.11 -26.74
N ASP A 235 -30.78 -2.04 -26.95
CA ASP A 235 -30.96 -3.47 -26.70
C ASP A 235 -31.34 -3.72 -25.22
N LEU A 236 -30.69 -3.05 -24.25
CA LEU A 236 -31.07 -3.14 -22.83
C LEU A 236 -32.48 -2.59 -22.57
N ARG A 237 -32.80 -1.41 -23.13
CA ARG A 237 -34.12 -0.77 -23.00
C ARG A 237 -35.23 -1.68 -23.52
N GLN A 238 -35.05 -2.25 -24.71
CA GLN A 238 -36.01 -3.15 -25.33
C GLN A 238 -36.14 -4.46 -24.55
N PHE A 239 -35.03 -5.03 -24.08
CA PHE A 239 -35.06 -6.25 -23.29
C PHE A 239 -35.76 -6.05 -21.94
N ALA A 240 -35.37 -5.04 -21.16
CA ALA A 240 -36.03 -4.70 -19.89
C ALA A 240 -37.55 -4.46 -20.08
N LYS A 241 -37.93 -3.77 -21.16
CA LYS A 241 -39.33 -3.52 -21.52
C LYS A 241 -40.08 -4.80 -21.87
N SER A 242 -39.42 -5.76 -22.54
CA SER A 242 -40.01 -7.07 -22.85
C SER A 242 -40.30 -7.91 -21.59
N GLN A 243 -39.52 -7.71 -20.53
CA GLN A 243 -39.71 -8.34 -19.22
C GLN A 243 -40.73 -7.60 -18.33
N GLY A 244 -41.36 -6.53 -18.84
CA GLY A 244 -42.34 -5.73 -18.08
C GLY A 244 -41.72 -4.87 -16.96
N ALA A 245 -40.41 -4.62 -16.99
CA ALA A 245 -39.72 -3.87 -15.95
C ALA A 245 -40.16 -2.40 -15.94
N PRO A 246 -40.57 -1.82 -14.79
CA PRO A 246 -41.01 -0.43 -14.71
C PRO A 246 -39.89 0.56 -15.02
N GLU A 247 -38.63 0.24 -14.68
CA GLU A 247 -37.46 1.07 -14.99
C GLU A 247 -37.07 1.10 -16.46
N ALA A 248 -37.67 0.26 -17.33
CA ALA A 248 -37.20 0.09 -18.71
C ALA A 248 -37.19 1.40 -19.54
N ASN A 249 -38.12 2.32 -19.28
CA ASN A 249 -38.16 3.60 -19.99
C ASN A 249 -37.10 4.60 -19.47
N GLU A 250 -36.57 4.39 -18.26
CA GLU A 250 -35.66 5.27 -17.53
C GLU A 250 -34.50 4.48 -16.90
N LEU A 251 -33.83 3.65 -17.71
CA LEU A 251 -32.66 2.88 -17.27
C LEU A 251 -31.54 3.81 -16.78
N THR A 252 -30.98 3.50 -15.62
CA THR A 252 -29.88 4.23 -14.99
C THR A 252 -28.57 3.42 -15.00
N HIS A 253 -27.50 4.01 -14.48
CA HIS A 253 -26.21 3.32 -14.34
C HIS A 253 -26.30 2.05 -13.48
N TRP A 254 -27.07 2.06 -12.38
CA TRP A 254 -27.25 0.90 -11.50
C TRP A 254 -28.18 -0.19 -12.06
N ASP A 255 -28.85 0.09 -13.18
CA ASP A 255 -29.63 -0.89 -13.93
C ASP A 255 -28.84 -1.52 -15.08
N THR A 256 -27.77 -0.85 -15.54
CA THR A 256 -27.04 -1.21 -16.76
C THR A 256 -26.39 -2.59 -16.66
N THR A 257 -25.69 -2.89 -15.56
CA THR A 257 -25.03 -4.20 -15.36
C THR A 257 -26.05 -5.32 -15.21
N PHE A 258 -27.10 -5.12 -14.40
CA PHE A 258 -28.16 -6.09 -14.16
C PHE A 258 -28.85 -6.51 -15.47
N TRP A 259 -29.37 -5.54 -16.24
CA TRP A 259 -30.04 -5.84 -17.52
C TRP A 259 -29.06 -6.36 -18.58
N SER A 260 -27.78 -6.01 -18.51
CA SER A 260 -26.76 -6.62 -19.37
C SER A 260 -26.61 -8.12 -19.11
N GLU A 261 -26.59 -8.55 -17.85
CA GLU A 261 -26.49 -9.98 -17.54
C GLU A 261 -27.78 -10.72 -17.90
N ARG A 262 -28.96 -10.18 -17.58
CA ARG A 262 -30.25 -10.78 -17.98
C ARG A 262 -30.39 -10.90 -19.50
N LEU A 263 -29.93 -9.90 -20.26
CA LEU A 263 -29.89 -9.98 -21.73
C LEU A 263 -28.85 -11.00 -22.21
N ARG A 264 -27.68 -11.08 -21.58
CA ARG A 264 -26.62 -12.04 -21.94
C ARG A 264 -27.08 -13.48 -21.74
N GLU A 265 -27.67 -13.77 -20.59
CA GLU A 265 -28.31 -15.05 -20.27
C GLU A 265 -29.36 -15.42 -21.32
N SER A 266 -30.31 -14.51 -21.62
CA SER A 266 -31.37 -14.79 -22.58
C SER A 266 -30.92 -14.85 -24.05
N LYS A 267 -29.82 -14.17 -24.43
CA LYS A 267 -29.38 -14.05 -25.82
C LYS A 267 -28.41 -15.16 -26.24
N TYR A 268 -27.62 -15.67 -25.29
CA TYR A 268 -26.62 -16.70 -25.54
C TYR A 268 -26.87 -18.00 -24.79
N GLU A 269 -27.87 -18.06 -23.90
CA GLU A 269 -28.18 -19.23 -23.05
C GLU A 269 -26.96 -19.67 -22.23
N ILE A 270 -26.32 -18.69 -21.58
CA ILE A 270 -25.17 -18.87 -20.68
C ILE A 270 -25.49 -18.22 -19.36
N ASN A 271 -25.36 -18.96 -18.27
CA ASN A 271 -25.34 -18.40 -16.93
C ASN A 271 -23.90 -18.42 -16.37
N GLU A 272 -23.42 -17.31 -15.81
CA GLU A 272 -22.05 -17.21 -15.28
C GLU A 272 -21.79 -18.15 -14.10
N GLU A 273 -22.80 -18.44 -13.29
CA GLU A 273 -22.70 -19.31 -12.12
C GLU A 273 -22.68 -20.79 -12.50
N GLU A 274 -23.35 -21.18 -13.59
CA GLU A 274 -23.25 -22.53 -14.18
C GLU A 274 -21.86 -22.78 -14.80
N LEU A 275 -21.15 -21.70 -15.18
CA LEU A 275 -19.78 -21.78 -15.69
C LEU A 275 -18.71 -21.86 -14.61
N ARG A 276 -18.90 -21.18 -13.46
CA ARG A 276 -17.92 -21.15 -12.35
C ARG A 276 -17.32 -22.53 -11.99
N PRO A 277 -18.10 -23.63 -11.88
CA PRO A 277 -17.56 -24.96 -11.60
C PRO A 277 -16.49 -25.46 -12.57
N TYR A 278 -16.48 -24.99 -13.82
CA TYR A 278 -15.51 -25.37 -14.84
C TYR A 278 -14.20 -24.56 -14.78
N PHE A 279 -14.21 -23.41 -14.10
CA PHE A 279 -13.08 -22.48 -14.02
C PHE A 279 -12.51 -22.42 -12.60
N SER A 280 -12.14 -23.57 -12.05
CA SER A 280 -11.39 -23.61 -10.78
C SER A 280 -9.94 -23.15 -10.98
N LEU A 281 -9.42 -22.30 -10.08
CA LEU A 281 -8.07 -21.73 -10.21
C LEU A 281 -6.97 -22.77 -10.50
N PRO A 282 -6.92 -23.94 -9.84
CA PRO A 282 -5.91 -24.96 -10.18
C PRO A 282 -5.96 -25.42 -11.64
N LYS A 283 -7.15 -25.58 -12.23
CA LYS A 283 -7.31 -25.99 -13.64
C LYS A 283 -7.02 -24.86 -14.63
N VAL A 284 -7.30 -23.62 -14.24
CA VAL A 284 -6.86 -22.43 -14.98
C VAL A 284 -5.33 -22.36 -15.05
N MET A 285 -4.64 -22.56 -13.94
CA MET A 285 -3.16 -22.57 -13.91
C MET A 285 -2.58 -23.77 -14.69
N GLU A 286 -3.13 -24.98 -14.54
CA GLU A 286 -2.71 -26.15 -15.34
C GLU A 286 -2.81 -25.89 -16.85
N GLY A 287 -3.93 -25.33 -17.32
CA GLY A 287 -4.14 -25.01 -18.73
C GLY A 287 -3.26 -23.87 -19.24
N LEU A 288 -3.05 -22.83 -18.43
CA LEU A 288 -2.12 -21.73 -18.72
C LEU A 288 -0.68 -22.23 -18.86
N PHE A 289 -0.21 -23.10 -17.95
CA PHE A 289 1.13 -23.69 -18.01
C PHE A 289 1.28 -24.61 -19.24
N SER A 290 0.25 -25.40 -19.56
CA SER A 290 0.23 -26.21 -20.79
C SER A 290 0.28 -25.34 -22.06
N LEU A 291 -0.38 -24.18 -22.07
CA LEU A 291 -0.33 -23.24 -23.19
C LEU A 291 1.08 -22.68 -23.39
N VAL A 292 1.73 -22.19 -22.33
CA VAL A 292 3.06 -21.56 -22.48
C VAL A 292 4.19 -22.55 -22.71
N LYS A 293 4.00 -23.82 -22.29
CA LYS A 293 4.83 -24.93 -22.76
C LYS A 293 4.75 -25.11 -24.27
N MET A 294 3.53 -25.04 -24.82
CA MET A 294 3.30 -25.17 -26.27
C MET A 294 3.83 -23.95 -27.04
N LEU A 295 3.54 -22.72 -26.59
CA LEU A 295 3.97 -21.49 -27.28
C LEU A 295 5.46 -21.19 -27.15
N PHE A 296 6.03 -21.34 -25.95
CA PHE A 296 7.33 -20.76 -25.58
C PHE A 296 8.36 -21.80 -25.10
N GLY A 297 8.01 -23.10 -25.11
CA GLY A 297 8.94 -24.19 -24.79
C GLY A 297 9.47 -24.16 -23.35
N ILE A 298 8.66 -23.67 -22.41
CA ILE A 298 8.98 -23.60 -20.98
C ILE A 298 8.17 -24.60 -20.15
N ASP A 299 8.75 -25.10 -19.07
CA ASP A 299 8.07 -25.93 -18.08
C ASP A 299 7.90 -25.13 -16.78
N VAL A 300 6.70 -25.17 -16.19
CA VAL A 300 6.36 -24.48 -14.95
C VAL A 300 6.05 -25.51 -13.87
N GLU A 301 6.68 -25.41 -12.71
CA GLU A 301 6.41 -26.30 -11.57
C GLU A 301 6.25 -25.53 -10.25
N PRO A 302 5.40 -26.01 -9.32
CA PRO A 302 5.34 -25.48 -7.98
C PRO A 302 6.69 -25.59 -7.26
N ALA A 303 7.06 -24.52 -6.55
CA ALA A 303 8.28 -24.39 -5.78
C ALA A 303 8.00 -23.83 -4.36
N ASP A 304 6.76 -23.99 -3.87
CA ASP A 304 6.32 -23.60 -2.52
C ASP A 304 7.34 -24.08 -1.46
N GLY A 305 7.75 -23.18 -0.56
CA GLY A 305 8.77 -23.45 0.46
C GLY A 305 10.23 -23.21 0.05
N VAL A 306 10.53 -22.99 -1.24
CA VAL A 306 11.88 -22.58 -1.70
C VAL A 306 12.18 -21.13 -1.31
N ALA A 307 11.16 -20.27 -1.31
CA ALA A 307 11.26 -18.86 -0.93
C ALA A 307 10.22 -18.51 0.14
N PRO A 308 10.51 -17.56 1.05
CA PRO A 308 9.53 -17.08 2.02
C PRO A 308 8.40 -16.31 1.33
N VAL A 309 7.21 -16.36 1.91
CA VAL A 309 5.98 -15.70 1.44
C VAL A 309 5.35 -14.86 2.56
N TRP A 310 4.56 -13.86 2.20
CA TRP A 310 3.90 -12.94 3.13
C TRP A 310 2.50 -13.38 3.59
N ASN A 311 1.89 -14.34 2.90
CA ASN A 311 0.56 -14.87 3.22
C ASN A 311 0.47 -16.34 2.76
N THR A 312 -0.36 -17.15 3.42
CA THR A 312 -0.50 -18.61 3.18
C THR A 312 -1.09 -18.98 1.83
N ASP A 313 -1.85 -18.07 1.19
CA ASP A 313 -2.44 -18.29 -0.13
C ASP A 313 -1.47 -18.02 -1.28
N VAL A 314 -0.29 -17.44 -0.98
CA VAL A 314 0.73 -17.13 -1.98
C VAL A 314 1.38 -18.40 -2.49
N ARG A 315 1.35 -18.60 -3.80
CA ARG A 315 2.04 -19.70 -4.49
C ARG A 315 3.35 -19.23 -5.09
N PHE A 316 4.37 -20.08 -5.07
CA PHE A 316 5.66 -19.84 -5.69
C PHE A 316 5.96 -20.91 -6.75
N TYR A 317 6.52 -20.49 -7.88
CA TYR A 317 6.75 -21.35 -9.03
C TYR A 317 8.14 -21.15 -9.63
N LEU A 318 8.71 -22.24 -10.14
CA LEU A 318 9.96 -22.29 -10.91
C LEU A 318 9.64 -22.47 -12.40
N ILE A 319 10.26 -21.64 -13.24
CA ILE A 319 10.26 -21.79 -14.71
C ILE A 319 11.56 -22.45 -15.17
N LYS A 320 11.44 -23.48 -16.00
CA LYS A 320 12.55 -24.15 -16.66
C LYS A 320 12.47 -24.02 -18.18
N ASP A 321 13.62 -24.02 -18.84
CA ASP A 321 13.69 -24.16 -20.30
C ASP A 321 13.53 -25.63 -20.75
N SER A 322 13.50 -25.84 -22.06
CA SER A 322 13.43 -27.16 -22.70
C SER A 322 14.64 -28.08 -22.42
N SER A 323 15.71 -27.56 -21.82
CA SER A 323 16.85 -28.36 -21.31
C SER A 323 16.72 -28.66 -19.81
N ALA A 324 15.53 -28.43 -19.23
CA ALA A 324 15.21 -28.54 -17.80
C ALA A 324 16.06 -27.62 -16.89
N LYS A 325 16.67 -26.56 -17.42
CA LYS A 325 17.46 -25.61 -16.64
C LYS A 325 16.54 -24.50 -16.07
N PRO A 326 16.66 -24.14 -14.78
CA PRO A 326 16.01 -22.96 -14.23
C PRO A 326 16.36 -21.68 -15.01
N ILE A 327 15.33 -20.91 -15.37
CA ILE A 327 15.49 -19.62 -16.06
C ILE A 327 14.85 -18.45 -15.31
N SER A 328 13.83 -18.67 -14.49
CA SER A 328 13.17 -17.62 -13.69
C SER A 328 12.23 -18.22 -12.62
N TYR A 329 11.66 -17.36 -11.77
CA TYR A 329 10.64 -17.73 -10.79
C TYR A 329 9.51 -16.69 -10.74
N PHE A 330 8.36 -17.05 -10.17
CA PHE A 330 7.34 -16.05 -9.81
C PHE A 330 6.53 -16.44 -8.58
N TYR A 331 6.02 -15.42 -7.88
CA TYR A 331 5.00 -15.53 -6.85
C TYR A 331 3.63 -15.20 -7.42
N PHE A 332 2.57 -15.75 -6.83
CA PHE A 332 1.19 -15.45 -7.18
C PHE A 332 0.31 -15.31 -5.92
N ASP A 333 -0.25 -14.12 -5.68
CA ASP A 333 -1.23 -13.81 -4.60
C ASP A 333 -2.62 -13.54 -5.22
N PRO A 334 -3.49 -14.57 -5.35
CA PRO A 334 -4.66 -14.51 -6.23
C PRO A 334 -5.90 -13.79 -5.66
N TYR A 335 -6.15 -13.86 -4.35
CA TYR A 335 -7.50 -13.62 -3.81
C TYR A 335 -7.75 -12.18 -3.31
N SER A 336 -9.00 -11.74 -3.34
CA SER A 336 -9.44 -10.49 -2.70
C SER A 336 -9.19 -10.54 -1.19
N ARG A 337 -8.55 -9.50 -0.64
CA ARG A 337 -8.25 -9.39 0.81
C ARG A 337 -8.33 -7.92 1.27
N PRO A 338 -9.50 -7.27 1.17
CA PRO A 338 -9.64 -5.80 1.25
C PRO A 338 -9.30 -5.19 2.63
N ALA A 339 -9.09 -6.00 3.67
CA ALA A 339 -8.62 -5.54 4.97
C ALA A 339 -7.18 -4.98 4.93
N GLU A 340 -6.34 -5.46 4.00
CA GLU A 340 -4.90 -5.15 3.90
C GLU A 340 -4.33 -5.11 2.46
N LYS A 341 -5.05 -5.60 1.46
CA LYS A 341 -4.59 -5.72 0.07
C LYS A 341 -5.30 -4.73 -0.84
N ARG A 342 -4.53 -4.00 -1.66
CA ARG A 342 -5.06 -3.09 -2.70
C ARG A 342 -5.86 -3.88 -3.74
N GLY A 343 -6.97 -3.31 -4.19
CA GLY A 343 -7.82 -3.87 -5.25
C GLY A 343 -7.19 -3.83 -6.65
N GLY A 344 -7.86 -4.46 -7.63
CA GLY A 344 -7.39 -4.60 -9.01
C GLY A 344 -6.56 -5.88 -9.23
N ALA A 345 -5.71 -5.86 -10.25
CA ALA A 345 -4.69 -6.86 -10.51
C ALA A 345 -3.43 -6.14 -11.03
N TRP A 346 -2.25 -6.73 -10.82
CA TRP A 346 -0.98 -6.21 -11.33
C TRP A 346 0.13 -7.27 -11.28
N MET A 347 1.15 -7.04 -12.11
CA MET A 347 2.46 -7.67 -12.05
C MET A 347 3.48 -6.67 -11.47
N ASP A 348 4.47 -7.17 -10.74
CA ASP A 348 5.58 -6.36 -10.23
C ASP A 348 6.91 -7.14 -10.29
N GLU A 349 8.04 -6.44 -10.37
CA GLU A 349 9.36 -7.06 -10.36
C GLU A 349 9.92 -7.25 -8.95
N VAL A 350 10.37 -8.46 -8.62
CA VAL A 350 11.10 -8.73 -7.37
C VAL A 350 12.58 -8.49 -7.58
N VAL A 351 13.13 -9.10 -8.62
CA VAL A 351 14.48 -8.84 -9.13
C VAL A 351 14.51 -9.00 -10.65
N ALA A 352 15.16 -8.06 -11.34
CA ALA A 352 15.43 -8.17 -12.77
C ALA A 352 16.60 -9.13 -13.07
N ARG A 353 16.56 -9.72 -14.27
CA ARG A 353 17.68 -10.49 -14.84
C ARG A 353 18.89 -9.57 -15.00
N SER A 354 20.07 -9.99 -14.52
CA SER A 354 21.25 -9.11 -14.54
C SER A 354 22.57 -9.88 -14.45
N ARG A 355 23.50 -9.57 -15.35
CA ARG A 355 24.90 -10.01 -15.30
C ARG A 355 25.68 -9.32 -14.18
N VAL A 356 25.43 -8.02 -13.97
CA VAL A 356 26.11 -7.20 -12.95
C VAL A 356 25.76 -7.64 -11.52
N LEU A 357 24.57 -8.22 -11.32
CA LEU A 357 24.08 -8.67 -10.01
C LEU A 357 24.08 -10.21 -9.88
N SER A 358 24.86 -10.90 -10.71
CA SER A 358 25.12 -12.34 -10.56
C SER A 358 26.07 -12.63 -9.39
N ASP A 359 26.10 -13.89 -8.94
CA ASP A 359 27.13 -14.37 -8.02
C ASP A 359 28.38 -14.85 -8.79
N ASP A 360 29.51 -15.05 -8.12
CA ASP A 360 30.76 -15.52 -8.75
C ASP A 360 30.65 -16.92 -9.43
N LYS A 361 29.51 -17.60 -9.28
CA LYS A 361 29.27 -18.98 -9.75
C LYS A 361 28.35 -19.06 -10.96
N THR A 362 27.63 -17.98 -11.28
CA THR A 362 26.64 -17.91 -12.35
C THR A 362 26.93 -16.72 -13.27
N SER A 363 26.65 -16.86 -14.56
CA SER A 363 26.88 -15.77 -15.51
C SER A 363 25.81 -14.67 -15.46
N VAL A 364 24.69 -14.91 -14.76
CA VAL A 364 23.52 -14.03 -14.72
C VAL A 364 22.64 -14.38 -13.52
N ARG A 365 22.14 -13.37 -12.79
CA ARG A 365 21.05 -13.54 -11.83
C ARG A 365 19.73 -13.77 -12.57
N LEU A 366 18.97 -14.78 -12.17
CA LEU A 366 17.66 -15.07 -12.77
C LEU A 366 16.60 -14.04 -12.33
N PRO A 367 15.65 -13.65 -13.19
CA PRO A 367 14.56 -12.75 -12.84
C PRO A 367 13.51 -13.46 -11.96
N ILE A 368 12.87 -12.68 -11.09
CA ILE A 368 11.74 -13.10 -10.26
C ILE A 368 10.62 -12.06 -10.37
N ALA A 369 9.38 -12.51 -10.56
CA ALA A 369 8.18 -11.68 -10.68
C ALA A 369 7.19 -11.89 -9.51
N HIS A 370 6.35 -10.91 -9.25
CA HIS A 370 5.08 -11.04 -8.55
C HIS A 370 3.94 -10.97 -9.55
N MET A 371 2.92 -11.82 -9.37
CA MET A 371 1.59 -11.66 -9.95
C MET A 371 0.59 -11.50 -8.81
N VAL A 372 -0.32 -10.54 -8.93
CA VAL A 372 -1.33 -10.27 -7.91
C VAL A 372 -2.68 -10.07 -8.58
N CYS A 373 -3.68 -10.80 -8.11
CA CYS A 373 -5.08 -10.61 -8.50
C CYS A 373 -5.94 -10.36 -7.26
N ASN A 374 -7.19 -9.98 -7.43
CA ASN A 374 -8.19 -9.91 -6.35
C ASN A 374 -9.46 -10.68 -6.73
N GLN A 375 -9.28 -11.94 -7.18
CA GLN A 375 -10.39 -12.81 -7.56
C GLN A 375 -11.18 -13.28 -6.33
N MET A 376 -12.38 -13.82 -6.54
CA MET A 376 -13.22 -14.40 -5.51
C MET A 376 -12.45 -15.45 -4.68
N PRO A 377 -12.33 -15.29 -3.35
CA PRO A 377 -11.69 -16.27 -2.47
C PRO A 377 -12.38 -17.65 -2.52
N PRO A 378 -11.71 -18.72 -2.04
CA PRO A 378 -12.36 -19.98 -1.68
C PRO A 378 -13.57 -19.77 -0.76
N VAL A 379 -14.65 -20.52 -1.01
CA VAL A 379 -15.87 -20.53 -0.18
C VAL A 379 -15.99 -21.91 0.46
N GLY A 380 -15.74 -21.98 1.77
CA GLY A 380 -15.54 -23.24 2.48
C GLY A 380 -14.36 -24.05 1.88
N ASP A 381 -14.48 -25.38 1.85
CA ASP A 381 -13.43 -26.29 1.36
C ASP A 381 -13.29 -26.35 -0.17
N LYS A 382 -14.05 -25.54 -0.92
CA LYS A 382 -14.02 -25.54 -2.40
C LYS A 382 -12.85 -24.70 -2.92
N PRO A 383 -12.22 -25.07 -4.06
CA PRO A 383 -11.26 -24.18 -4.72
C PRO A 383 -11.94 -22.87 -5.13
N SER A 384 -11.16 -21.80 -5.32
CA SER A 384 -11.67 -20.56 -5.93
C SER A 384 -12.26 -20.87 -7.33
N LEU A 385 -13.54 -20.56 -7.51
CA LEU A 385 -14.32 -20.79 -8.74
C LEU A 385 -14.55 -19.47 -9.47
N MET A 386 -13.91 -19.34 -10.62
CA MET A 386 -13.70 -18.06 -11.30
C MET A 386 -14.81 -17.76 -12.32
N THR A 387 -15.12 -16.48 -12.47
CA THR A 387 -15.75 -15.94 -13.69
C THR A 387 -14.79 -16.04 -14.87
N PHE A 388 -15.31 -15.95 -16.09
CA PHE A 388 -14.45 -15.88 -17.28
C PHE A 388 -13.54 -14.63 -17.26
N ARG A 389 -14.00 -13.51 -16.68
CA ARG A 389 -13.18 -12.28 -16.59
C ARG A 389 -12.01 -12.41 -15.62
N GLU A 390 -12.18 -13.15 -14.53
CA GLU A 390 -11.07 -13.49 -13.63
C GLU A 390 -10.03 -14.39 -14.34
N VAL A 391 -10.46 -15.29 -15.24
CA VAL A 391 -9.54 -16.09 -16.07
C VAL A 391 -8.76 -15.21 -17.05
N GLU A 392 -9.43 -14.29 -17.76
CA GLU A 392 -8.75 -13.28 -18.59
C GLU A 392 -7.74 -12.46 -17.78
N THR A 393 -8.08 -12.07 -16.55
CA THR A 393 -7.18 -11.31 -15.66
C THR A 393 -5.92 -12.10 -15.26
N VAL A 394 -6.04 -13.39 -14.93
CA VAL A 394 -4.86 -14.23 -14.64
C VAL A 394 -3.96 -14.38 -15.86
N PHE A 395 -4.55 -14.50 -17.06
CA PHE A 395 -3.80 -14.54 -18.33
C PHE A 395 -3.09 -13.21 -18.62
N HIS A 396 -3.75 -12.08 -18.35
CA HIS A 396 -3.20 -10.73 -18.48
C HIS A 396 -1.93 -10.55 -17.63
N GLU A 397 -2.02 -10.80 -16.31
CA GLU A 397 -0.86 -10.68 -15.42
C GLU A 397 0.27 -11.66 -15.76
N PHE A 398 -0.07 -12.86 -16.25
CA PHE A 398 0.92 -13.82 -16.69
C PHE A 398 1.68 -13.34 -17.94
N GLY A 399 1.05 -12.54 -18.81
CA GLY A 399 1.71 -11.91 -19.96
C GLY A 399 2.81 -10.92 -19.57
N HIS A 400 2.56 -10.05 -18.58
CA HIS A 400 3.62 -9.21 -18.00
C HIS A 400 4.71 -10.06 -17.34
N ALA A 401 4.32 -11.07 -16.55
CA ALA A 401 5.25 -11.95 -15.87
C ALA A 401 6.16 -12.68 -16.86
N LEU A 402 5.62 -13.16 -17.99
CA LEU A 402 6.39 -13.77 -19.09
C LEU A 402 7.42 -12.83 -19.70
N GLN A 403 7.09 -11.55 -19.92
CA GLN A 403 8.05 -10.59 -20.49
C GLN A 403 9.21 -10.30 -19.52
N HIS A 404 8.93 -10.24 -18.22
CA HIS A 404 9.98 -10.15 -17.20
C HIS A 404 10.83 -11.41 -17.10
N MET A 405 10.19 -12.57 -17.11
CA MET A 405 10.80 -13.87 -16.85
C MET A 405 11.62 -14.43 -18.02
N LEU A 406 11.15 -14.24 -19.25
CA LEU A 406 11.76 -14.85 -20.46
C LEU A 406 12.76 -13.92 -21.17
N THR A 407 13.04 -12.75 -20.60
CA THR A 407 14.00 -11.79 -21.13
C THR A 407 15.39 -12.42 -21.33
N LYS A 408 16.00 -12.14 -22.48
CA LYS A 408 17.38 -12.57 -22.81
C LYS A 408 18.41 -11.48 -22.55
N GLN A 409 17.98 -10.24 -22.33
CA GLN A 409 18.87 -9.16 -21.88
C GLN A 409 19.46 -9.51 -20.51
N ASP A 410 20.79 -9.40 -20.38
CA ASP A 410 21.52 -9.51 -19.12
C ASP A 410 22.01 -8.15 -18.61
N GLU A 411 21.85 -7.08 -19.41
CA GLU A 411 22.01 -5.70 -18.98
C GLU A 411 20.78 -5.24 -18.17
N GLY A 412 20.87 -5.36 -16.84
CA GLY A 412 19.72 -5.28 -15.92
C GLY A 412 18.98 -3.94 -15.82
N LEU A 413 19.40 -2.90 -16.55
CA LEU A 413 18.66 -1.63 -16.68
C LEU A 413 17.62 -1.65 -17.82
N VAL A 414 17.72 -2.59 -18.76
CA VAL A 414 16.77 -2.79 -19.88
C VAL A 414 16.25 -4.23 -19.99
N ALA A 415 16.46 -5.03 -18.93
CA ALA A 415 15.99 -6.40 -18.84
C ALA A 415 14.54 -6.49 -18.34
N GLY A 416 13.83 -7.50 -18.81
CA GLY A 416 12.42 -7.72 -18.48
C GLY A 416 11.55 -6.61 -19.09
N ILE A 417 10.75 -5.96 -18.25
CA ILE A 417 9.90 -4.83 -18.63
C ILE A 417 10.61 -3.46 -18.56
N ARG A 418 11.84 -3.41 -18.03
CA ARG A 418 12.59 -2.14 -17.84
C ARG A 418 13.01 -1.53 -19.16
N GLY A 419 12.90 -0.21 -19.27
CA GLY A 419 13.28 0.55 -20.46
C GLY A 419 12.37 0.34 -21.68
N ILE A 420 11.22 -0.31 -21.52
CA ILE A 420 10.15 -0.35 -22.52
C ILE A 420 9.28 0.90 -22.34
N GLU A 421 8.99 1.60 -23.43
CA GLU A 421 8.05 2.72 -23.47
C GLU A 421 6.67 2.28 -22.93
N TRP A 422 6.08 3.08 -22.03
CA TRP A 422 4.94 2.66 -21.20
C TRP A 422 3.66 2.31 -21.99
N ASP A 423 3.52 2.83 -23.21
CA ASP A 423 2.44 2.50 -24.13
C ASP A 423 2.61 1.16 -24.87
N ALA A 424 3.74 0.46 -24.67
CA ALA A 424 3.98 -0.89 -25.18
C ALA A 424 3.98 -2.01 -24.11
N VAL A 425 4.05 -1.70 -22.81
CA VAL A 425 4.17 -2.73 -21.74
C VAL A 425 2.94 -3.63 -21.62
N GLU A 426 1.79 -3.16 -22.08
CA GLU A 426 0.50 -3.85 -22.11
C GLU A 426 0.35 -4.82 -23.31
N LEU A 427 1.32 -4.86 -24.23
CA LEU A 427 1.30 -5.75 -25.40
C LEU A 427 1.23 -7.24 -25.00
N PRO A 428 2.18 -7.80 -24.20
CA PRO A 428 2.17 -9.22 -23.87
C PRO A 428 1.03 -9.61 -22.91
N SER A 429 0.56 -8.71 -22.04
CA SER A 429 -0.56 -8.98 -21.13
C SER A 429 -1.86 -9.18 -21.90
N GLN A 430 -2.27 -8.19 -22.70
CA GLN A 430 -3.47 -8.27 -23.55
C GLN A 430 -3.35 -9.32 -24.67
N PHE A 431 -2.13 -9.63 -25.13
CA PHE A 431 -1.91 -10.73 -26.06
C PHE A 431 -2.32 -12.08 -25.44
N MET A 432 -2.00 -12.31 -24.16
CA MET A 432 -2.36 -13.55 -23.47
C MET A 432 -3.89 -13.70 -23.31
N GLU A 433 -4.65 -12.63 -23.06
CA GLU A 433 -6.12 -12.67 -22.95
C GLU A 433 -6.81 -13.30 -24.18
N ASN A 434 -6.25 -13.15 -25.38
CA ASN A 434 -6.81 -13.74 -26.60
C ASN A 434 -6.85 -15.28 -26.58
N TRP A 435 -5.93 -15.92 -25.86
CA TRP A 435 -5.87 -17.38 -25.73
C TRP A 435 -6.98 -17.94 -24.84
N CYS A 436 -7.68 -17.12 -24.05
CA CYS A 436 -8.86 -17.56 -23.30
C CYS A 436 -10.00 -18.02 -24.24
N TYR A 437 -10.08 -17.48 -25.47
CA TYR A 437 -11.07 -17.90 -26.48
C TYR A 437 -10.54 -18.98 -27.44
N HIS A 438 -9.23 -19.25 -27.42
CA HIS A 438 -8.64 -20.31 -28.23
C HIS A 438 -9.16 -21.68 -27.76
N ARG A 439 -9.82 -22.39 -28.67
CA ARG A 439 -10.54 -23.64 -28.40
C ARG A 439 -9.77 -24.63 -27.54
N ASN A 440 -8.55 -25.00 -27.94
CA ASN A 440 -7.79 -26.04 -27.25
C ASN A 440 -7.29 -25.57 -25.88
N THR A 441 -7.07 -24.26 -25.70
CA THR A 441 -6.74 -23.66 -24.40
C THR A 441 -7.95 -23.72 -23.47
N LEU A 442 -9.11 -23.20 -23.91
CA LEU A 442 -10.34 -23.16 -23.11
C LEU A 442 -10.76 -24.58 -22.72
N MET A 443 -10.81 -25.53 -23.65
CA MET A 443 -11.17 -26.92 -23.36
C MET A 443 -10.12 -27.66 -22.51
N GLY A 444 -8.87 -27.19 -22.49
CA GLY A 444 -7.84 -27.70 -21.58
C GLY A 444 -8.08 -27.28 -20.12
N ILE A 445 -8.54 -26.05 -19.93
CA ILE A 445 -8.87 -25.42 -18.64
C ILE A 445 -10.23 -25.90 -18.10
N ALA A 446 -11.27 -25.81 -18.94
CA ALA A 446 -12.66 -25.81 -18.52
C ALA A 446 -13.14 -27.23 -18.17
N LYS A 447 -12.90 -27.63 -16.92
CA LYS A 447 -13.23 -28.95 -16.36
C LYS A 447 -13.92 -28.77 -15.03
N HIS A 448 -15.07 -29.40 -14.87
CA HIS A 448 -15.87 -29.31 -13.65
C HIS A 448 -15.05 -29.79 -12.44
N TYR A 449 -14.94 -28.96 -11.39
CA TYR A 449 -14.01 -29.19 -10.29
C TYR A 449 -14.26 -30.51 -9.52
N GLU A 450 -15.51 -30.97 -9.44
CA GLU A 450 -15.88 -32.23 -8.77
C GLU A 450 -15.80 -33.47 -9.68
N THR A 451 -16.35 -33.42 -10.90
CA THR A 451 -16.48 -34.59 -11.79
C THR A 451 -15.31 -34.77 -12.75
N GLY A 452 -14.53 -33.71 -12.99
CA GLY A 452 -13.47 -33.67 -14.00
C GLY A 452 -13.97 -33.62 -15.45
N GLU A 453 -15.28 -33.59 -15.67
CA GLU A 453 -15.87 -33.53 -17.01
C GLU A 453 -15.55 -32.21 -17.72
N GLY A 454 -15.22 -32.28 -19.00
CA GLY A 454 -14.92 -31.10 -19.81
C GLY A 454 -16.18 -30.30 -20.16
N LEU A 455 -16.03 -29.00 -20.33
CA LEU A 455 -17.12 -28.11 -20.74
C LEU A 455 -17.81 -28.62 -22.02
N PRO A 456 -19.16 -28.72 -22.06
CA PRO A 456 -19.85 -29.15 -23.26
C PRO A 456 -19.60 -28.24 -24.46
N GLU A 457 -19.49 -28.83 -25.65
CA GLU A 457 -19.15 -28.12 -26.89
C GLU A 457 -20.08 -26.93 -27.18
N GLU A 458 -21.37 -27.13 -26.95
CA GLU A 458 -22.40 -26.11 -27.17
C GLU A 458 -22.15 -24.87 -26.28
N ILE A 459 -21.72 -25.06 -25.04
CA ILE A 459 -21.43 -23.97 -24.10
C ILE A 459 -20.16 -23.21 -24.50
N TYR A 460 -19.15 -23.89 -25.06
CA TYR A 460 -18.01 -23.22 -25.69
C TYR A 460 -18.44 -22.33 -26.87
N GLN A 461 -19.28 -22.85 -27.77
CA GLN A 461 -19.77 -22.07 -28.92
C GLN A 461 -20.60 -20.86 -28.47
N LYS A 462 -21.43 -21.03 -27.43
CA LYS A 462 -22.17 -19.93 -26.80
C LYS A 462 -21.19 -18.88 -26.21
N LEU A 463 -20.18 -19.30 -25.44
CA LEU A 463 -19.14 -18.41 -24.90
C LEU A 463 -18.41 -17.62 -26.00
N LEU A 464 -18.05 -18.28 -27.10
CA LEU A 464 -17.40 -17.64 -28.24
C LEU A 464 -18.33 -16.63 -28.94
N ALA A 465 -19.62 -16.96 -29.09
CA ALA A 465 -20.63 -16.05 -29.64
C ALA A 465 -20.87 -14.82 -28.73
N ALA A 466 -20.71 -14.99 -27.41
CA ALA A 466 -20.83 -13.91 -26.44
C ALA A 466 -19.61 -12.96 -26.38
N ARG A 467 -18.47 -13.31 -27.01
CA ARG A 467 -17.20 -12.52 -26.96
C ARG A 467 -17.39 -11.05 -27.33
N THR A 468 -18.19 -10.75 -28.35
CA THR A 468 -18.41 -9.37 -28.82
C THR A 468 -19.65 -8.70 -28.20
N PHE A 469 -20.26 -9.30 -27.18
CA PHE A 469 -21.40 -8.71 -26.49
C PHE A 469 -20.98 -7.40 -25.79
N ARG A 470 -21.69 -6.32 -26.10
CA ARG A 470 -21.42 -4.97 -25.56
C ARG A 470 -20.01 -4.42 -25.83
N ALA A 471 -19.31 -4.94 -26.83
CA ALA A 471 -17.96 -4.47 -27.18
C ALA A 471 -17.90 -2.96 -27.48
N GLY A 472 -18.99 -2.39 -28.03
CA GLY A 472 -19.13 -0.94 -28.20
C GLY A 472 -19.10 -0.19 -26.88
N SER A 473 -19.98 -0.56 -25.94
CA SER A 473 -20.05 0.02 -24.60
C SER A 473 -18.75 -0.15 -23.81
N LEU A 474 -18.16 -1.35 -23.83
CA LEU A 474 -16.92 -1.66 -23.11
C LEU A 474 -15.72 -0.87 -23.67
N SER A 475 -15.62 -0.78 -25.00
CA SER A 475 -14.62 0.08 -25.65
C SER A 475 -14.82 1.54 -25.28
N LEU A 476 -16.05 2.07 -25.37
CA LEU A 476 -16.33 3.48 -25.08
C LEU A 476 -16.03 3.85 -23.61
N ARG A 477 -16.26 2.92 -22.66
CA ARG A 477 -15.84 3.07 -21.26
C ARG A 477 -14.33 3.22 -21.08
N GLN A 478 -13.53 2.39 -21.75
CA GLN A 478 -12.05 2.53 -21.70
C GLN A 478 -11.59 3.84 -22.35
N LEU A 479 -12.28 4.28 -23.41
CA LEU A 479 -11.99 5.55 -24.08
C LEU A 479 -12.36 6.76 -23.22
N LYS A 480 -13.46 6.74 -22.44
CA LYS A 480 -13.77 7.77 -21.42
C LYS A 480 -12.58 7.97 -20.48
N PHE A 481 -12.05 6.89 -19.90
CA PHE A 481 -10.94 6.93 -18.96
C PHE A 481 -9.65 7.47 -19.58
N ALA A 482 -9.32 7.05 -20.82
CA ALA A 482 -8.14 7.54 -21.53
C ALA A 482 -8.28 9.02 -21.94
N THR A 483 -9.47 9.46 -22.37
CA THR A 483 -9.72 10.84 -22.77
C THR A 483 -9.74 11.79 -21.57
N VAL A 484 -10.37 11.42 -20.44
CA VAL A 484 -10.40 12.28 -19.25
C VAL A 484 -9.02 12.43 -18.60
N ASP A 485 -8.20 11.36 -18.59
CA ASP A 485 -6.79 11.40 -18.18
C ASP A 485 -5.98 12.42 -19.01
N LEU A 486 -6.04 12.31 -20.35
CA LEU A 486 -5.35 13.27 -21.22
C LEU A 486 -5.87 14.70 -21.05
N GLU A 487 -7.18 14.92 -21.00
CA GLU A 487 -7.79 16.24 -20.82
C GLU A 487 -7.37 16.92 -19.50
N LEU A 488 -7.37 16.18 -18.39
CA LEU A 488 -6.90 16.63 -17.08
C LEU A 488 -5.40 16.97 -17.06
N HIS A 489 -4.61 16.35 -17.94
CA HIS A 489 -3.16 16.54 -18.01
C HIS A 489 -2.66 17.43 -19.15
N SER A 490 -3.53 17.85 -20.07
CA SER A 490 -3.17 18.71 -21.21
C SER A 490 -3.88 20.07 -21.23
N LYS A 491 -5.21 20.10 -20.98
CA LYS A 491 -6.06 21.28 -21.21
C LYS A 491 -6.61 21.88 -19.92
N PHE A 492 -6.83 21.06 -18.90
CA PHE A 492 -7.30 21.51 -17.59
C PHE A 492 -6.27 22.39 -16.88
N ILE A 493 -6.74 23.46 -16.23
CA ILE A 493 -5.90 24.40 -15.45
C ILE A 493 -6.40 24.40 -13.99
N PRO A 494 -5.68 23.74 -13.06
CA PRO A 494 -6.03 23.68 -11.65
C PRO A 494 -6.14 25.08 -11.01
N GLY A 495 -7.12 25.26 -10.12
CA GLY A 495 -7.41 26.55 -9.48
C GLY A 495 -8.18 27.54 -10.36
N GLY A 496 -8.64 27.12 -11.55
CA GLY A 496 -9.60 27.87 -12.37
C GLY A 496 -11.04 27.76 -11.86
N SER A 497 -12.00 28.22 -12.66
CA SER A 497 -13.45 28.12 -12.36
C SER A 497 -14.07 26.78 -12.75
N GLU A 498 -13.35 25.93 -13.47
CA GLU A 498 -13.79 24.59 -13.88
C GLU A 498 -13.24 23.56 -12.88
N SER A 499 -14.09 22.64 -12.41
CA SER A 499 -13.66 21.53 -11.54
C SER A 499 -13.27 20.30 -12.34
N ILE A 500 -12.55 19.35 -11.70
CA ILE A 500 -12.26 18.05 -12.30
C ILE A 500 -13.53 17.26 -12.71
N TYR A 501 -14.66 17.52 -12.04
CA TYR A 501 -15.94 16.90 -12.33
C TYR A 501 -16.69 17.57 -13.50
N ASP A 502 -16.40 18.84 -13.79
CA ASP A 502 -16.86 19.50 -15.02
C ASP A 502 -16.14 18.94 -16.25
N VAL A 503 -14.82 18.73 -16.14
CA VAL A 503 -14.03 18.05 -17.19
C VAL A 503 -14.60 16.66 -17.47
N ASP A 504 -14.90 15.87 -16.43
CA ASP A 504 -15.46 14.54 -16.63
C ASP A 504 -16.82 14.56 -17.32
N ARG A 505 -17.73 15.47 -16.93
CA ARG A 505 -19.02 15.66 -17.62
C ARG A 505 -18.82 15.99 -19.09
N ARG A 506 -17.97 16.99 -19.40
CA ARG A 506 -17.66 17.44 -20.77
C ARG A 506 -17.08 16.32 -21.64
N VAL A 507 -16.19 15.50 -21.10
CA VAL A 507 -15.62 14.35 -21.81
C VAL A 507 -16.66 13.25 -22.03
N SER A 508 -17.52 13.02 -21.03
CA SER A 508 -18.54 11.97 -21.07
C SER A 508 -19.61 12.23 -22.15
N GLU A 509 -19.90 13.49 -22.53
CA GLU A 509 -20.81 13.83 -23.64
C GLU A 509 -20.50 13.11 -24.96
N LYS A 510 -19.23 12.76 -25.21
CA LYS A 510 -18.76 12.09 -26.44
C LYS A 510 -18.31 10.65 -26.21
N THR A 511 -18.14 10.24 -24.96
CA THR A 511 -17.56 8.95 -24.54
C THR A 511 -18.48 8.12 -23.65
N GLN A 512 -19.72 8.55 -23.43
CA GLN A 512 -20.80 7.78 -22.83
C GLN A 512 -22.13 8.06 -23.55
N VAL A 513 -23.04 7.09 -23.52
CA VAL A 513 -24.37 7.20 -24.16
C VAL A 513 -25.46 7.75 -23.23
N ILE A 514 -25.17 7.79 -21.93
CA ILE A 514 -25.94 8.48 -20.89
C ILE A 514 -24.95 9.27 -20.02
N PRO A 515 -25.30 10.48 -19.54
CA PRO A 515 -24.39 11.29 -18.74
C PRO A 515 -24.09 10.65 -17.37
N PRO A 516 -22.92 10.92 -16.75
CA PRO A 516 -22.64 10.57 -15.36
C PRO A 516 -23.69 11.15 -14.41
N LEU A 517 -23.79 10.57 -13.21
CA LEU A 517 -24.56 11.21 -12.13
C LEU A 517 -23.86 12.51 -11.69
N PRO A 518 -24.59 13.55 -11.22
CA PRO A 518 -23.96 14.73 -10.61
C PRO A 518 -23.13 14.38 -9.36
N GLU A 519 -23.46 13.26 -8.72
CA GLU A 519 -22.75 12.68 -7.58
C GLU A 519 -21.60 11.73 -7.97
N ASP A 520 -21.29 11.53 -9.26
CA ASP A 520 -20.19 10.65 -9.67
C ASP A 520 -18.83 11.22 -9.27
N ARG A 521 -18.04 10.43 -8.54
CA ARG A 521 -16.70 10.79 -8.05
C ARG A 521 -15.67 9.72 -8.39
N PHE A 522 -15.86 8.94 -9.46
CA PHE A 522 -14.95 7.83 -9.81
C PHE A 522 -13.46 8.23 -9.89
N LEU A 523 -13.16 9.50 -10.24
CA LEU A 523 -11.81 10.08 -10.22
C LEU A 523 -11.11 9.92 -8.86
N CYS A 524 -11.83 10.03 -7.74
CA CYS A 524 -11.31 9.80 -6.39
C CYS A 524 -10.84 8.36 -6.14
N SER A 525 -11.19 7.43 -7.02
CA SER A 525 -10.77 6.02 -7.01
C SER A 525 -9.93 5.62 -8.22
N PHE A 526 -9.52 6.56 -9.07
CA PHE A 526 -8.76 6.27 -10.30
C PHE A 526 -7.25 6.15 -10.05
N SER A 527 -6.85 5.19 -9.21
CA SER A 527 -5.46 4.98 -8.77
C SER A 527 -4.47 4.87 -9.92
N HIS A 528 -4.86 4.35 -11.10
CA HIS A 528 -3.98 4.28 -12.28
C HIS A 528 -3.26 5.60 -12.61
N ILE A 529 -3.96 6.74 -12.51
CA ILE A 529 -3.43 8.04 -12.93
C ILE A 529 -2.97 8.90 -11.74
N PHE A 530 -3.50 8.67 -10.52
CA PHE A 530 -3.15 9.47 -9.33
C PHE A 530 -2.17 8.78 -8.37
N ALA A 531 -2.11 7.44 -8.38
CA ALA A 531 -1.24 6.61 -7.54
C ALA A 531 -0.44 5.55 -8.32
N GLY A 532 -0.47 5.58 -9.65
CA GLY A 532 0.18 4.62 -10.55
C GLY A 532 0.90 5.27 -11.73
N GLY A 533 1.46 4.43 -12.61
CA GLY A 533 2.31 4.86 -13.74
C GLY A 533 1.58 5.49 -14.94
N TYR A 534 0.24 5.50 -14.96
CA TYR A 534 -0.55 5.81 -16.15
C TYR A 534 -0.99 7.28 -16.24
N ALA A 535 -0.40 8.19 -15.48
CA ALA A 535 -0.68 9.62 -15.55
C ALA A 535 -0.38 10.21 -16.94
N ALA A 536 -1.38 10.75 -17.62
CA ALA A 536 -1.34 11.12 -19.05
C ALA A 536 -0.85 9.94 -19.91
N GLY A 537 -1.44 8.77 -19.66
CA GLY A 537 -0.92 7.47 -20.05
C GLY A 537 -1.95 6.35 -19.96
N TYR A 538 -3.19 6.56 -19.53
CA TYR A 538 -4.20 5.49 -19.49
C TYR A 538 -4.59 5.01 -20.91
N TYR A 539 -4.37 5.84 -21.93
CA TYR A 539 -4.48 5.44 -23.33
C TYR A 539 -3.54 4.28 -23.71
N SER A 540 -2.48 4.03 -22.95
CA SER A 540 -1.51 2.92 -23.14
C SER A 540 -2.21 1.59 -23.32
N TYR A 541 -3.27 1.32 -22.54
CA TYR A 541 -4.08 0.10 -22.70
C TYR A 541 -4.64 -0.05 -24.12
N LYS A 542 -5.20 1.00 -24.72
CA LYS A 542 -5.78 0.93 -26.09
C LYS A 542 -4.72 1.07 -27.19
N TRP A 543 -3.58 1.71 -26.90
CA TRP A 543 -2.43 1.74 -27.81
C TRP A 543 -1.81 0.35 -27.95
N ALA A 544 -1.54 -0.31 -26.83
CA ALA A 544 -1.07 -1.69 -26.81
C ALA A 544 -2.11 -2.69 -27.31
N GLU A 545 -3.42 -2.45 -27.15
CA GLU A 545 -4.46 -3.37 -27.66
C GLU A 545 -4.45 -3.44 -29.20
N VAL A 546 -4.03 -2.37 -29.88
CA VAL A 546 -3.74 -2.39 -31.32
C VAL A 546 -2.56 -3.33 -31.60
N LEU A 547 -1.47 -3.21 -30.83
CA LEU A 547 -0.31 -4.08 -30.97
C LEU A 547 -0.66 -5.55 -30.65
N SER A 548 -1.42 -5.83 -29.59
CA SER A 548 -1.66 -7.18 -29.10
C SER A 548 -2.67 -7.95 -29.96
N ALA A 549 -3.75 -7.29 -30.40
CA ALA A 549 -4.67 -7.86 -31.38
C ALA A 549 -3.99 -8.13 -32.73
N ASP A 550 -3.12 -7.22 -33.19
CA ASP A 550 -2.39 -7.42 -34.44
C ASP A 550 -1.27 -8.48 -34.30
N ALA A 551 -0.62 -8.56 -33.14
CA ALA A 551 0.29 -9.66 -32.83
C ALA A 551 -0.44 -11.02 -32.80
N PHE A 552 -1.62 -11.09 -32.20
CA PHE A 552 -2.47 -12.29 -32.24
C PHE A 552 -2.91 -12.63 -33.66
N SER A 553 -3.16 -11.62 -34.52
CA SER A 553 -3.48 -11.87 -35.93
C SER A 553 -2.35 -12.57 -36.71
N ALA A 554 -1.09 -12.49 -36.27
CA ALA A 554 -0.02 -13.29 -36.85
C ALA A 554 -0.17 -14.81 -36.59
N PHE A 555 -0.86 -15.20 -35.51
CA PHE A 555 -1.24 -16.59 -35.24
C PHE A 555 -2.52 -16.98 -36.01
N GLU A 556 -3.44 -16.05 -36.23
CA GLU A 556 -4.58 -16.24 -37.14
C GLU A 556 -4.09 -16.50 -38.59
N ASP A 557 -3.17 -15.64 -39.09
CA ASP A 557 -2.53 -15.73 -40.41
C ASP A 557 -1.77 -17.07 -40.59
N ALA A 558 -1.07 -17.52 -39.55
CA ALA A 558 -0.31 -18.77 -39.56
C ALA A 558 -1.19 -20.03 -39.44
N GLY A 559 -2.41 -19.88 -38.89
CA GLY A 559 -3.38 -20.95 -38.70
C GLY A 559 -3.39 -21.51 -37.27
N LEU A 560 -4.33 -21.04 -36.44
CA LEU A 560 -4.51 -21.48 -35.04
C LEU A 560 -4.77 -22.99 -34.85
N ASN A 561 -5.17 -23.71 -35.91
CA ASN A 561 -5.41 -25.16 -35.88
C ASN A 561 -4.16 -25.99 -36.30
N ASP A 562 -3.05 -25.34 -36.70
CA ASP A 562 -1.78 -26.01 -36.99
C ASP A 562 -0.82 -25.83 -35.81
N ASP A 563 -0.75 -26.88 -34.98
CA ASP A 563 0.15 -27.01 -33.84
C ASP A 563 1.61 -26.63 -34.15
N LYS A 564 2.09 -26.86 -35.37
CA LYS A 564 3.45 -26.51 -35.79
C LYS A 564 3.56 -25.02 -36.09
N ALA A 565 2.62 -24.47 -36.86
CA ALA A 565 2.60 -23.05 -37.20
C ALA A 565 2.43 -22.16 -35.96
N VAL A 566 1.63 -22.61 -34.99
CA VAL A 566 1.46 -21.97 -33.68
C VAL A 566 2.75 -22.03 -32.86
N LYS A 567 3.46 -23.18 -32.82
CA LYS A 567 4.78 -23.29 -32.14
C LYS A 567 5.85 -22.42 -32.79
N GLU A 568 5.92 -22.37 -34.12
CA GLU A 568 6.90 -21.54 -34.84
C GLU A 568 6.63 -20.03 -34.63
N THR A 569 5.36 -19.63 -34.57
CA THR A 569 4.97 -18.24 -34.29
C THR A 569 5.10 -17.88 -32.81
N GLY A 570 4.80 -18.81 -31.90
CA GLY A 570 5.04 -18.68 -30.45
C GLY A 570 6.53 -18.51 -30.14
N ASN A 571 7.40 -19.32 -30.76
CA ASN A 571 8.83 -19.14 -30.65
C ASN A 571 9.29 -17.80 -31.22
N ARG A 572 8.74 -17.31 -32.34
CA ARG A 572 9.07 -15.97 -32.84
C ARG A 572 8.66 -14.86 -31.87
N PHE A 573 7.48 -14.97 -31.23
CA PHE A 573 7.01 -14.04 -30.19
C PHE A 573 7.91 -14.04 -28.95
N ARG A 574 8.33 -15.25 -28.53
CA ARG A 574 9.29 -15.46 -27.43
C ARG A 574 10.63 -14.78 -27.71
N GLU A 575 11.16 -14.97 -28.92
CA GLU A 575 12.50 -14.51 -29.31
C GLU A 575 12.58 -13.01 -29.62
N THR A 576 11.43 -12.32 -29.77
CA THR A 576 11.36 -10.86 -29.94
C THR A 576 10.73 -10.17 -28.71
N ILE A 577 9.40 -10.15 -28.63
CA ILE A 577 8.61 -9.35 -27.67
C ILE A 577 8.89 -9.72 -26.21
N LEU A 578 9.11 -11.01 -25.92
CA LEU A 578 9.42 -11.47 -24.56
C LEU A 578 10.93 -11.47 -24.25
N ALA A 579 11.80 -11.58 -25.26
CA ALA A 579 13.24 -11.68 -25.07
C ALA A 579 13.97 -10.33 -24.98
N LEU A 580 13.56 -9.33 -25.78
CA LEU A 580 14.40 -8.16 -26.06
C LEU A 580 14.32 -7.05 -25.01
N GLY A 581 13.30 -7.04 -24.15
CA GLY A 581 13.08 -6.02 -23.12
C GLY A 581 13.12 -4.60 -23.67
N GLY A 582 13.56 -3.62 -22.86
CA GLY A 582 13.81 -2.25 -23.31
C GLY A 582 15.07 -2.05 -24.15
N GLY A 583 15.81 -3.14 -24.42
CA GLY A 583 17.10 -3.11 -25.12
C GLY A 583 17.00 -2.85 -26.62
N LYS A 584 15.77 -2.68 -27.15
CA LYS A 584 15.49 -2.28 -28.53
C LYS A 584 14.17 -1.48 -28.54
N ASP A 585 14.01 -0.59 -29.52
CA ASP A 585 12.79 0.20 -29.69
C ASP A 585 11.54 -0.71 -29.88
N PRO A 586 10.42 -0.49 -29.15
CA PRO A 586 9.27 -1.38 -29.19
C PRO A 586 8.58 -1.50 -30.55
N LEU A 587 8.55 -0.45 -31.37
CA LEU A 587 8.01 -0.53 -32.73
C LEU A 587 8.89 -1.46 -33.58
N THR A 588 10.21 -1.34 -33.46
CA THR A 588 11.18 -2.20 -34.12
C THR A 588 11.03 -3.66 -33.69
N VAL A 589 10.86 -3.91 -32.38
CA VAL A 589 10.58 -5.27 -31.84
C VAL A 589 9.27 -5.83 -32.39
N PHE A 590 8.22 -5.01 -32.47
CA PHE A 590 6.93 -5.40 -33.04
C PHE A 590 7.05 -5.73 -34.54
N VAL A 591 7.74 -4.90 -35.33
CA VAL A 591 7.97 -5.14 -36.76
C VAL A 591 8.78 -6.42 -36.99
N GLU A 592 9.79 -6.69 -36.15
CA GLU A 592 10.58 -7.92 -36.20
C GLU A 592 9.74 -9.19 -35.93
N PHE A 593 8.71 -9.08 -35.08
CA PHE A 593 7.72 -10.15 -34.89
C PHE A 593 6.71 -10.27 -36.05
N ARG A 594 6.09 -9.14 -36.43
CA ARG A 594 4.89 -9.08 -37.27
C ARG A 594 5.18 -9.05 -38.77
N GLY A 595 6.37 -8.62 -39.16
CA GLY A 595 6.80 -8.39 -40.54
C GLY A 595 6.35 -7.05 -41.14
N ARG A 596 5.65 -6.21 -40.37
CA ARG A 596 5.15 -4.88 -40.77
C ARG A 596 4.79 -4.03 -39.55
N GLU A 597 4.56 -2.74 -39.77
CA GLU A 597 3.98 -1.82 -38.78
C GLU A 597 2.56 -2.25 -38.34
N PRO A 598 2.11 -1.84 -37.14
CA PRO A 598 0.82 -2.24 -36.58
C PRO A 598 -0.39 -1.62 -37.28
N SER A 599 -1.49 -2.36 -37.30
CA SER A 599 -2.79 -1.94 -37.83
C SER A 599 -3.87 -2.07 -36.74
N PRO A 600 -4.79 -1.09 -36.59
CA PRO A 600 -5.94 -1.21 -35.70
C PRO A 600 -7.07 -2.10 -36.27
N GLU A 601 -6.94 -2.64 -37.48
CA GLU A 601 -7.96 -3.53 -38.06
C GLU A 601 -8.24 -4.77 -37.21
N PRO A 602 -7.24 -5.55 -36.73
CA PRO A 602 -7.51 -6.76 -35.95
C PRO A 602 -8.23 -6.45 -34.64
N LEU A 603 -7.86 -5.36 -33.96
CA LEU A 603 -8.54 -4.89 -32.75
C LEU A 603 -10.03 -4.63 -33.01
N LEU A 604 -10.36 -3.92 -34.10
CA LEU A 604 -11.75 -3.65 -34.48
C LEU A 604 -12.47 -4.93 -34.93
N ARG A 605 -11.78 -5.85 -35.61
CA ARG A 605 -12.35 -7.14 -36.07
C ARG A 605 -12.67 -8.08 -34.92
N HIS A 606 -11.73 -8.29 -33.99
CA HIS A 606 -11.90 -9.16 -32.81
C HIS A 606 -13.04 -8.71 -31.90
N ASN A 607 -13.33 -7.41 -31.88
CA ASN A 607 -14.43 -6.79 -31.12
C ASN A 607 -15.72 -6.57 -31.93
N GLY A 608 -15.76 -6.91 -33.22
CA GLY A 608 -16.95 -6.70 -34.07
C GLY A 608 -17.28 -5.23 -34.40
N LEU A 609 -16.31 -4.33 -34.27
CA LEU A 609 -16.43 -2.87 -34.41
C LEU A 609 -15.96 -2.31 -35.77
N LEU A 610 -15.65 -3.18 -36.74
CA LEU A 610 -15.44 -2.74 -38.13
C LEU A 610 -16.73 -2.10 -38.68
N GLN A 611 -16.61 -0.98 -39.38
CA GLN A 611 -17.73 -0.37 -40.09
C GLN A 611 -18.25 -1.36 -41.15
N LYS A 612 -19.43 -1.94 -40.90
CA LYS A 612 -20.19 -2.62 -41.94
C LYS A 612 -20.59 -1.57 -42.98
N PHE A 613 -19.88 -1.53 -44.10
CA PHE A 613 -20.34 -0.82 -45.28
C PHE A 613 -21.72 -1.36 -45.65
N GLN A 614 -22.78 -0.59 -45.37
CA GLN A 614 -24.13 -0.89 -45.84
C GLN A 614 -24.18 -0.71 -47.36
N LEU A 615 -23.82 -1.76 -48.08
CA LEU A 615 -24.06 -1.92 -49.52
C LEU A 615 -25.55 -2.23 -49.79
N SER A 616 -26.40 -1.33 -49.32
CA SER A 616 -27.80 -1.13 -49.71
C SER A 616 -28.16 0.31 -49.29
N ILE A 617 -28.61 1.21 -50.16
CA ILE A 617 -29.51 0.99 -51.31
C ILE A 617 -29.00 1.77 -52.54
N ALA A 618 -28.41 1.05 -53.51
CA ALA A 618 -28.19 1.55 -54.87
C ALA A 618 -28.54 0.53 -55.97
N HIS A 619 -29.00 -0.67 -55.59
CA HIS A 619 -29.34 -1.77 -56.51
C HIS A 619 -30.82 -2.19 -56.48
N GLN A 620 -31.69 -1.41 -55.81
CA GLN A 620 -33.15 -1.58 -55.83
C GLN A 620 -33.95 -0.35 -56.29
N ILE A 621 -33.26 0.71 -56.75
CA ILE A 621 -33.89 1.90 -57.36
C ILE A 621 -33.55 2.00 -58.87
N SER A 622 -32.49 1.31 -59.33
CA SER A 622 -32.08 1.29 -60.75
C SER A 622 -32.97 0.42 -61.67
N SER A 623 -34.03 -0.21 -61.15
CA SER A 623 -34.94 -1.06 -61.93
C SER A 623 -36.38 -0.54 -62.01
N SER A 624 -36.66 0.70 -61.58
CA SER A 624 -38.02 1.26 -61.53
C SER A 624 -38.20 2.65 -62.13
N GLN A 625 -37.13 3.35 -62.56
CA GLN A 625 -37.24 4.65 -63.24
C GLN A 625 -36.27 4.81 -64.42
N THR A 626 -36.62 4.19 -65.55
CA THR A 626 -36.17 4.61 -66.89
C THR A 626 -37.37 4.63 -67.86
N GLN A 627 -38.28 5.58 -67.63
CA GLN A 627 -39.12 6.12 -68.70
C GLN A 627 -39.02 7.64 -68.64
N ASN A 628 -38.66 8.25 -69.79
CA ASN A 628 -38.66 9.68 -70.09
C ASN A 628 -37.67 10.52 -69.24
N HIS A 629 -36.97 11.52 -69.74
CA HIS A 629 -36.55 12.01 -71.06
C HIS A 629 -35.76 13.29 -70.69
N SER A 630 -34.67 13.59 -71.40
CA SER A 630 -34.17 14.96 -71.73
C SER A 630 -33.88 15.98 -70.60
N SER A 631 -32.82 16.79 -70.64
CA SER A 631 -31.76 17.00 -71.65
C SER A 631 -30.59 17.80 -71.05
N ASP A 632 -29.57 18.03 -71.88
CA ASP A 632 -28.64 19.17 -71.86
C ASP A 632 -27.42 19.19 -70.91
N GLN A 633 -26.28 18.92 -71.57
CA GLN A 633 -25.06 19.75 -71.66
C GLN A 633 -24.08 19.90 -70.47
N GLU A 634 -22.83 19.50 -70.76
CA GLU A 634 -21.57 20.29 -70.63
C GLU A 634 -21.08 20.70 -69.20
N ASP A 635 -19.79 20.67 -68.86
CA ASP A 635 -18.57 20.28 -69.61
C ASP A 635 -17.42 19.98 -68.63
N ASN A 636 -16.35 19.30 -69.09
CA ASN A 636 -14.93 19.33 -68.63
C ASN A 636 -14.56 19.41 -67.10
N MET A 637 -13.52 18.75 -66.56
CA MET A 637 -12.21 18.45 -67.16
C MET A 637 -11.38 17.39 -66.37
N SER A 638 -10.59 16.64 -67.13
CA SER A 638 -9.36 15.83 -66.89
C SER A 638 -8.38 16.36 -65.79
N ASN A 639 -7.42 15.63 -65.17
CA ASN A 639 -6.70 14.34 -65.39
C ASN A 639 -6.25 13.75 -64.02
N LEU A 640 -6.12 12.42 -63.79
CA LEU A 640 -4.92 11.54 -63.95
C LEU A 640 -3.59 12.11 -63.36
N VAL A 641 -2.77 11.35 -62.61
CA VAL A 641 -1.98 10.16 -63.02
C VAL A 641 -1.62 9.21 -61.83
N CYS A 642 -1.43 7.91 -62.10
CA CYS A 642 -1.00 6.84 -61.16
C CYS A 642 0.54 6.65 -61.08
N PHE A 643 1.07 5.81 -60.17
CA PHE A 643 2.21 4.92 -60.49
C PHE A 643 2.31 3.67 -59.59
N ASP A 644 2.95 2.62 -60.13
CA ASP A 644 2.90 1.20 -59.75
C ASP A 644 3.97 0.68 -58.77
N ALA A 645 3.76 -0.56 -58.31
CA ALA A 645 4.68 -1.37 -57.51
C ALA A 645 5.69 -2.20 -58.36
N SER A 646 6.76 -2.72 -57.73
CA SER A 646 7.60 -3.78 -58.33
C SER A 646 8.36 -4.62 -57.27
N VAL A 647 8.75 -5.83 -57.66
CA VAL A 647 9.35 -6.90 -56.81
C VAL A 647 10.76 -7.23 -57.31
N SER A 648 11.67 -7.66 -56.43
CA SER A 648 12.91 -8.35 -56.84
C SER A 648 13.42 -9.37 -55.80
N THR A 649 14.07 -10.42 -56.29
CA THR A 649 14.61 -11.57 -55.54
C THR A 649 16.11 -11.69 -55.77
N VAL A 650 16.90 -12.06 -54.76
CA VAL A 650 18.29 -12.55 -54.95
C VAL A 650 18.57 -13.73 -54.01
N VAL A 651 19.26 -14.74 -54.51
CA VAL A 651 19.75 -15.94 -53.80
C VAL A 651 21.27 -16.01 -53.93
N SER A 652 21.98 -16.37 -52.85
CA SER A 652 23.36 -16.90 -52.90
C SER A 652 23.74 -17.63 -51.61
N ALA A 653 24.69 -18.58 -51.67
CA ALA A 653 25.03 -19.50 -50.58
C ALA A 653 26.55 -19.74 -50.43
N ALA A 654 27.02 -20.07 -49.22
CA ALA A 654 28.30 -20.74 -48.87
C ALA A 654 28.28 -21.06 -47.35
N THR A 655 28.26 -22.30 -46.84
CA THR A 655 29.31 -23.36 -46.72
C THR A 655 30.47 -23.11 -45.73
N ASN A 656 30.32 -23.73 -44.53
CA ASN A 656 31.25 -24.38 -43.56
C ASN A 656 32.68 -24.83 -44.05
N PRO A 657 33.60 -25.40 -43.20
CA PRO A 657 33.72 -25.49 -41.71
C PRO A 657 35.17 -25.42 -41.09
N SER A 658 35.30 -25.60 -39.74
CA SER A 658 36.40 -26.34 -39.01
C SER A 658 37.85 -25.73 -38.91
N LEU A 659 38.78 -26.07 -37.98
CA LEU A 659 38.86 -26.85 -36.71
C LEU A 659 40.24 -26.63 -35.98
N PHE A 660 40.39 -27.16 -34.74
CA PHE A 660 41.62 -27.68 -34.04
C PHE A 660 42.52 -26.88 -33.03
N ASN A 661 42.49 -27.37 -31.76
CA ASN A 661 43.59 -27.80 -30.85
C ASN A 661 44.69 -26.85 -30.29
N THR A 662 44.70 -26.51 -28.97
CA THR A 662 45.35 -27.15 -27.75
C THR A 662 46.88 -26.88 -27.55
N PRO A 663 47.56 -27.07 -26.38
CA PRO A 663 47.15 -27.45 -24.99
C PRO A 663 47.81 -26.66 -23.78
N LEU A 664 47.33 -26.90 -22.53
CA LEU A 664 48.00 -27.14 -21.19
C LEU A 664 49.40 -26.50 -20.83
N LEU A 665 49.88 -26.21 -19.60
CA LEU A 665 49.60 -26.37 -18.12
C LEU A 665 50.73 -25.56 -17.34
N PRO A 666 51.01 -25.61 -15.99
CA PRO A 666 50.30 -25.96 -14.73
C PRO A 666 50.47 -24.90 -13.55
N PHE A 667 50.33 -25.36 -12.27
CA PHE A 667 50.61 -24.75 -10.93
C PHE A 667 49.36 -24.32 -10.10
N THR A 668 48.71 -25.21 -9.31
CA THR A 668 48.99 -25.68 -7.91
C THR A 668 48.55 -24.75 -6.75
N THR A 669 47.48 -25.18 -6.06
CA THR A 669 47.23 -25.15 -4.60
C THR A 669 47.92 -24.12 -3.69
N GLU A 670 47.13 -23.39 -2.88
CA GLU A 670 46.88 -23.80 -1.48
C GLU A 670 45.61 -23.18 -0.86
N VAL A 671 45.24 -23.64 0.34
CA VAL A 671 43.98 -23.40 1.06
C VAL A 671 44.21 -22.55 2.29
N PHE A 672 43.36 -21.56 2.60
CA PHE A 672 43.08 -21.17 4.00
C PHE A 672 41.67 -20.57 4.19
N PHE A 673 40.97 -21.06 5.22
CA PHE A 673 39.77 -20.44 5.80
C PHE A 673 40.14 -19.22 6.65
N LEU A 674 39.22 -18.26 6.81
CA LEU A 674 38.85 -17.68 8.13
C LEU A 674 37.60 -16.79 8.05
N ASN A 675 36.69 -16.94 9.01
CA ASN A 675 35.51 -16.08 9.23
C ASN A 675 35.91 -14.77 9.95
N PHE A 676 35.10 -13.70 9.84
CA PHE A 676 34.81 -12.73 10.93
C PHE A 676 33.62 -11.80 10.55
N PRO A 677 33.00 -11.00 11.47
CA PRO A 677 31.54 -10.98 11.58
C PRO A 677 30.85 -9.59 11.54
N LYS A 678 29.56 -9.61 11.88
CA LYS A 678 28.53 -8.56 11.83
C LYS A 678 28.82 -7.24 12.59
N THR A 679 28.32 -6.14 12.00
CA THR A 679 27.77 -4.86 12.51
C THR A 679 28.31 -4.19 13.80
N PRO A 680 28.48 -2.85 13.81
CA PRO A 680 29.05 -2.12 14.94
C PRO A 680 28.07 -1.93 16.12
N ARG A 681 28.61 -2.01 17.35
CA ARG A 681 27.97 -1.55 18.60
C ARG A 681 28.57 -0.20 19.02
N ILE A 682 27.76 0.68 19.60
CA ILE A 682 28.23 1.88 20.31
C ILE A 682 29.00 1.43 21.56
N ILE A 683 30.19 2.00 21.78
CA ILE A 683 31.08 1.63 22.89
C ILE A 683 30.71 2.42 24.14
N ARG A 684 30.42 1.70 25.23
CA ARG A 684 30.21 2.27 26.56
C ARG A 684 31.56 2.35 27.29
N LEU A 685 32.07 3.56 27.50
CA LEU A 685 33.29 3.78 28.28
C LEU A 685 33.02 3.48 29.77
N GLN A 686 33.54 2.36 30.28
CA GLN A 686 33.50 2.05 31.71
C GLN A 686 34.67 2.71 32.44
N THR A 687 34.38 3.62 33.38
CA THR A 687 35.37 4.13 34.34
C THR A 687 35.24 3.43 35.70
N PRO A 688 36.35 3.02 36.36
CA PRO A 688 36.29 2.40 37.67
C PRO A 688 36.01 3.41 38.80
N LYS A 689 35.38 2.95 39.89
CA LYS A 689 35.18 3.74 41.11
C LYS A 689 36.51 4.22 41.71
N ILE A 690 36.64 5.52 41.96
CA ILE A 690 37.68 6.11 42.81
C ILE A 690 37.01 6.84 43.98
N LEU A 691 37.46 6.59 45.21
CA LEU A 691 36.95 7.27 46.41
C LEU A 691 37.47 8.72 46.49
N CYS A 692 36.58 9.64 46.86
CA CYS A 692 36.98 11.00 47.23
C CYS A 692 37.80 11.03 48.53
N ALA A 693 38.84 11.85 48.55
CA ALA A 693 39.44 12.40 49.77
C ALA A 693 39.33 13.93 49.71
N ASN A 694 38.77 14.54 50.76
CA ASN A 694 38.58 15.99 50.85
C ASN A 694 39.92 16.72 50.91
N LEU A 695 40.06 17.86 50.21
CA LEU A 695 41.05 18.89 50.54
C LEU A 695 40.50 20.30 50.24
N THR A 696 40.65 21.19 51.21
CA THR A 696 40.26 22.60 51.16
C THR A 696 41.40 23.52 50.69
N THR A 697 41.02 24.69 50.20
CA THR A 697 41.84 25.78 49.63
C THR A 697 43.21 26.09 50.28
N ALA A 698 44.25 26.18 49.45
CA ALA A 698 45.43 27.05 49.67
C ALA A 698 46.07 27.44 48.31
N GLN A 699 46.73 28.60 48.25
CA GLN A 699 47.37 29.16 47.04
C GLN A 699 48.76 28.56 46.78
N LEU A 700 49.20 28.50 45.51
CA LEU A 700 50.51 28.94 44.97
C LEU A 700 50.95 28.20 43.68
N GLY A 701 51.53 28.93 42.73
CA GLY A 701 52.56 28.43 41.79
C GLY A 701 52.13 28.03 40.37
N ASP A 702 52.71 28.70 39.35
CA ASP A 702 52.74 28.23 37.97
C ASP A 702 53.69 27.02 37.83
N ASP A 703 53.13 25.84 37.57
CA ASP A 703 53.65 24.77 36.69
C ASP A 703 52.75 23.53 36.87
N ALA A 704 51.54 23.58 36.31
CA ALA A 704 50.58 22.49 36.41
C ALA A 704 50.83 21.44 35.31
N GLN A 705 51.42 20.30 35.68
CA GLN A 705 51.36 19.08 34.86
C GLN A 705 49.88 18.76 34.56
N GLU A 706 49.50 18.67 33.27
CA GLU A 706 48.18 18.18 32.89
C GLU A 706 48.04 16.71 33.32
N VAL A 707 47.26 16.47 34.38
CA VAL A 707 46.98 15.12 34.88
C VAL A 707 46.12 14.37 33.86
N GLU A 708 46.43 13.09 33.68
CA GLU A 708 45.75 12.16 32.76
C GLU A 708 44.33 11.85 33.26
N ILE A 709 43.32 11.96 32.39
CA ILE A 709 41.89 11.96 32.82
C ILE A 709 41.16 10.69 32.41
N ALA A 710 41.43 10.18 31.21
CA ALA A 710 41.04 8.84 30.76
C ALA A 710 41.93 8.41 29.58
N GLU A 711 42.26 7.12 29.48
CA GLU A 711 42.87 6.47 28.31
C GLU A 711 44.09 7.19 27.66
N GLY A 712 44.92 7.89 28.44
CA GLY A 712 46.11 8.58 27.92
C GLY A 712 45.86 9.97 27.32
N TYR A 713 44.66 10.52 27.48
CA TYR A 713 44.31 11.87 27.03
C TYR A 713 44.42 12.90 28.17
N THR A 714 45.02 14.06 27.86
CA THR A 714 44.98 15.24 28.73
C THR A 714 43.69 16.03 28.48
N MET A 715 43.28 16.90 29.43
CA MET A 715 42.07 17.73 29.32
C MET A 715 42.01 18.48 27.99
N THR A 716 43.12 19.10 27.59
CA THR A 716 43.22 19.85 26.34
C THR A 716 42.94 18.96 25.11
N LYS A 717 43.52 17.77 25.04
CA LYS A 717 43.30 16.83 23.92
C LYS A 717 41.87 16.27 23.91
N PHE A 718 41.27 16.04 25.08
CA PHE A 718 39.89 15.60 25.19
C PHE A 718 38.92 16.67 24.68
N CYS A 719 39.07 17.91 25.13
CA CYS A 719 38.27 19.04 24.63
C CYS A 719 38.48 19.27 23.13
N ASP A 720 39.69 19.14 22.59
CA ASP A 720 39.94 19.23 21.14
C ASP A 720 39.18 18.18 20.33
N LYS A 721 39.13 16.94 20.83
CA LYS A 721 38.37 15.84 20.19
C LYS A 721 36.87 16.08 20.26
N MET A 722 36.35 16.56 21.40
CA MET A 722 34.93 16.95 21.53
C MET A 722 34.55 18.09 20.56
N ILE A 723 35.43 19.08 20.40
CA ILE A 723 35.25 20.19 19.44
C ILE A 723 35.22 19.66 18.00
N ASP A 724 36.10 18.72 17.65
CA ASP A 724 36.15 18.14 16.31
C ASP A 724 34.90 17.30 15.99
N VAL A 725 34.49 16.45 16.95
CA VAL A 725 33.23 15.68 16.86
C VAL A 725 32.04 16.62 16.64
N PHE A 726 31.86 17.66 17.46
CA PHE A 726 30.71 18.57 17.31
C PHE A 726 30.80 19.54 16.12
N LEU A 727 31.98 19.75 15.51
CA LEU A 727 32.11 20.61 14.32
C LEU A 727 31.99 19.86 13.00
N ASN A 728 32.44 18.61 12.95
CA ASN A 728 32.73 17.90 11.70
C ASN A 728 32.09 16.50 11.61
N GLU A 729 32.00 15.75 12.71
CA GLU A 729 31.37 14.40 12.71
C GLU A 729 29.86 14.45 13.01
N LYS A 730 29.47 15.34 13.91
CA LYS A 730 28.13 15.51 14.49
C LYS A 730 27.78 16.99 14.61
N PRO A 731 27.53 17.69 13.48
CA PRO A 731 27.37 19.14 13.45
C PRO A 731 25.99 19.64 13.91
N GLU A 732 25.00 18.76 14.09
CA GLU A 732 23.63 19.16 14.43
C GLU A 732 23.38 19.15 15.95
N PRO A 733 22.71 20.19 16.51
CA PRO A 733 22.42 20.26 17.94
C PRO A 733 21.70 19.05 18.54
N LYS A 734 20.92 18.33 17.73
CA LYS A 734 20.19 17.12 18.15
C LYS A 734 21.13 15.96 18.54
N ASP A 735 22.28 15.83 17.86
CA ASP A 735 23.26 14.78 18.15
C ASP A 735 24.01 15.03 19.45
N TRP A 736 24.15 16.29 19.88
CA TRP A 736 24.93 16.65 21.08
C TRP A 736 24.25 16.21 22.38
N MET A 737 22.92 16.07 22.40
CA MET A 737 22.17 15.61 23.58
C MET A 737 22.71 14.28 24.14
N GLY A 738 23.06 13.33 23.26
CA GLY A 738 23.63 12.02 23.66
C GLY A 738 24.99 12.11 24.36
N TYR A 739 25.72 13.21 24.18
CA TYR A 739 27.00 13.47 24.85
C TYR A 739 26.82 14.36 26.11
N LEU A 740 25.82 15.24 26.10
CA LEU A 740 25.54 16.21 27.18
C LEU A 740 24.60 15.67 28.27
N VAL A 741 23.96 14.52 28.05
CA VAL A 741 23.03 13.86 28.98
C VAL A 741 23.69 13.44 30.30
N PHE A 742 24.98 13.07 30.27
CA PHE A 742 25.75 12.70 31.47
C PHE A 742 26.14 13.94 32.28
N ARG A 743 25.16 14.62 32.90
CA ARG A 743 25.33 15.93 33.55
C ARG A 743 26.49 15.96 34.54
N GLU A 744 26.65 14.93 35.37
CA GLU A 744 27.74 14.85 36.37
C GLU A 744 29.13 14.79 35.73
N ASP A 745 29.27 14.15 34.57
CA ASP A 745 30.53 14.08 33.83
C ASP A 745 30.75 15.33 32.98
N TRP A 746 29.73 15.80 32.27
CA TRP A 746 29.80 17.05 31.50
C TRP A 746 30.19 18.25 32.38
N ASN A 747 29.64 18.35 33.60
CA ASN A 747 29.99 19.41 34.54
C ASN A 747 31.48 19.42 34.94
N LYS A 748 32.23 18.31 34.80
CA LYS A 748 33.69 18.26 35.00
C LYS A 748 34.48 18.87 33.84
N TYR A 749 33.89 18.90 32.63
CA TYR A 749 34.57 19.25 31.39
C TYR A 749 34.08 20.56 30.75
N ARG A 750 32.84 20.98 31.01
CA ARG A 750 32.17 22.08 30.30
C ARG A 750 32.96 23.39 30.30
N GLU A 751 33.50 23.80 31.44
CA GLU A 751 34.26 25.05 31.55
C GLU A 751 35.58 24.97 30.75
N ASN A 752 36.22 23.80 30.74
CA ASN A 752 37.42 23.55 29.94
C ASN A 752 37.09 23.48 28.44
N PHE A 753 35.94 22.92 28.06
CA PHE A 753 35.45 22.92 26.68
C PHE A 753 35.19 24.35 26.17
N TYR A 754 34.43 25.17 26.90
CA TYR A 754 34.16 26.56 26.50
C TYR A 754 35.45 27.40 26.46
N ASN A 755 36.35 27.24 27.44
CA ASN A 755 37.66 27.88 27.43
C ASN A 755 38.54 27.40 26.26
N ARG A 756 38.46 26.12 25.85
CA ARG A 756 39.20 25.59 24.70
C ARG A 756 38.64 26.09 23.37
N CYS A 757 37.32 26.14 23.20
CA CYS A 757 36.68 26.78 22.05
C CYS A 757 37.13 28.23 21.88
N LYS A 758 37.13 28.99 22.99
CA LYS A 758 37.60 30.37 23.03
C LYS A 758 39.09 30.48 22.70
N SER A 759 39.94 29.67 23.34
CA SER A 759 41.39 29.65 23.10
C SER A 759 41.74 29.31 21.64
N ARG A 760 41.03 28.36 21.01
CA ARG A 760 41.17 28.09 19.57
C ARG A 760 40.68 29.26 18.72
N ALA A 761 39.51 29.84 19.02
CA ALA A 761 39.01 31.00 18.28
C ALA A 761 39.94 32.23 18.40
N ASP A 762 40.60 32.41 19.53
CA ASP A 762 41.55 33.52 19.76
C ASP A 762 42.92 33.30 19.07
N THR A 763 43.28 32.05 18.76
CA THR A 763 44.53 31.69 18.08
C THR A 763 44.36 31.33 16.59
N GLU A 764 43.12 31.21 16.11
CA GLU A 764 42.78 30.92 14.72
C GLU A 764 42.92 32.15 13.82
N ASN A 765 43.54 31.96 12.65
CA ASN A 765 43.78 33.00 11.65
C ASN A 765 42.70 33.01 10.55
N ASP A 766 42.03 31.88 10.29
CA ASP A 766 40.87 31.86 9.39
C ASP A 766 39.62 32.43 10.09
N PHE A 767 39.11 33.55 9.56
CA PHE A 767 37.88 34.18 10.02
C PHE A 767 36.67 33.22 10.00
N THR A 768 36.62 32.32 9.02
CA THR A 768 35.52 31.36 8.85
C THR A 768 35.54 30.32 9.97
N MET A 769 36.70 29.70 10.21
CA MET A 769 36.88 28.73 11.29
C MET A 769 36.73 29.37 12.68
N LYS A 770 37.24 30.60 12.87
CA LYS A 770 37.02 31.40 14.08
C LYS A 770 35.53 31.61 14.36
N GLN A 771 34.75 31.98 13.34
CA GLN A 771 33.30 32.14 13.47
C GLN A 771 32.60 30.81 13.80
N ARG A 772 32.99 29.70 13.15
CA ARG A 772 32.46 28.35 13.46
C ARG A 772 32.70 27.96 14.93
N LEU A 773 33.89 28.22 15.48
CA LEU A 773 34.21 27.93 16.88
C LEU A 773 33.39 28.76 17.89
N VAL A 774 33.12 30.04 17.58
CA VAL A 774 32.27 30.91 18.42
C VAL A 774 30.80 30.51 18.33
N THR A 775 30.30 30.17 17.15
CA THR A 775 28.94 29.64 16.95
C THR A 775 28.76 28.30 17.66
N LEU A 776 29.72 27.38 17.55
CA LEU A 776 29.72 26.11 18.27
C LEU A 776 29.59 26.31 19.78
N ALA A 777 30.47 27.13 20.37
CA ALA A 777 30.44 27.37 21.82
C ALA A 777 29.10 27.96 22.29
N THR A 778 28.44 28.73 21.43
CA THR A 778 27.14 29.37 21.69
C THR A 778 25.99 28.35 21.60
N GLU A 779 25.94 27.55 20.54
CA GLU A 779 24.88 26.55 20.35
C GLU A 779 25.02 25.36 21.30
N VAL A 780 26.24 24.88 21.57
CA VAL A 780 26.48 23.84 22.59
C VAL A 780 26.00 24.34 23.95
N LYS A 781 26.26 25.61 24.30
CA LYS A 781 25.74 26.21 25.52
C LYS A 781 24.21 26.31 25.54
N ARG A 782 23.57 26.65 24.42
CA ARG A 782 22.11 26.67 24.33
C ARG A 782 21.49 25.29 24.60
N VAL A 783 22.11 24.23 24.06
CA VAL A 783 21.68 22.84 24.34
C VAL A 783 21.99 22.46 25.80
N ASP A 784 23.15 22.86 26.34
CA ASP A 784 23.54 22.63 27.74
C ASP A 784 22.54 23.24 28.75
N ASP A 785 22.16 24.50 28.53
CA ASP A 785 21.15 25.24 29.31
C ASP A 785 19.72 24.65 29.13
N GLU A 786 19.47 23.90 28.06
CA GLU A 786 18.21 23.18 27.80
C GLU A 786 18.18 21.80 28.48
N MET A 787 19.29 21.05 28.41
CA MET A 787 19.48 19.79 29.12
C MET A 787 19.39 19.98 30.64
N GLU A 788 19.91 21.09 31.19
CA GLU A 788 19.79 21.38 32.63
C GLU A 788 18.32 21.59 33.04
N ARG A 789 17.54 22.36 32.27
CA ARG A 789 16.10 22.58 32.54
C ARG A 789 15.30 21.27 32.47
N HIS A 790 15.64 20.37 31.56
CA HIS A 790 15.00 19.07 31.46
C HIS A 790 15.44 18.11 32.59
N ALA A 791 16.70 18.15 33.02
CA ALA A 791 17.19 17.42 34.20
C ALA A 791 16.49 17.86 35.49
N GLU A 792 16.30 19.17 35.70
CA GLU A 792 15.54 19.71 36.84
C GLU A 792 14.07 19.27 36.81
N LEU A 793 13.43 19.26 35.64
CA LEU A 793 12.05 18.78 35.50
C LEU A 793 11.93 17.28 35.77
N LEU A 794 12.83 16.47 35.21
CA LEU A 794 12.90 15.03 35.47
C LEU A 794 13.04 14.74 36.96
N LYS A 795 14.02 15.37 37.61
CA LYS A 795 14.24 15.22 39.06
C LYS A 795 13.02 15.60 39.90
N GLN A 796 12.31 16.68 39.53
CA GLN A 796 11.07 17.08 40.20
C GLN A 796 9.94 16.05 40.06
N VAL A 797 9.89 15.35 38.93
CA VAL A 797 8.93 14.25 38.67
C VAL A 797 9.33 12.98 39.44
N GLU A 798 10.62 12.68 39.53
CA GLU A 798 11.18 11.55 40.30
C GLU A 798 11.03 11.71 41.81
N ASP A 799 11.23 12.92 42.34
CA ASP A 799 11.05 13.26 43.76
C ASP A 799 9.57 13.26 44.19
N SER A 800 8.61 13.36 43.27
CA SER A 800 7.17 13.47 43.57
C SER A 800 6.25 12.75 42.56
N PRO A 801 6.43 11.45 42.31
CA PRO A 801 5.76 10.74 41.22
C PRO A 801 4.25 10.58 41.45
N MET A 802 3.77 10.69 42.68
CA MET A 802 2.33 10.64 42.98
C MET A 802 1.58 11.94 42.62
N ASP A 803 2.29 13.04 42.44
CA ASP A 803 1.74 14.38 42.17
C ASP A 803 1.96 14.84 40.70
N ILE A 804 2.33 13.93 39.78
CA ILE A 804 2.65 14.23 38.36
C ILE A 804 1.60 15.10 37.68
N ASN A 805 0.30 14.83 37.87
CA ASN A 805 -0.77 15.64 37.27
C ASN A 805 -0.69 17.11 37.73
N ALA A 806 -0.33 17.38 39.00
CA ALA A 806 -0.14 18.74 39.51
C ALA A 806 1.16 19.38 39.00
N ILE A 807 2.23 18.59 38.80
CA ILE A 807 3.47 19.06 38.16
C ILE A 807 3.19 19.49 36.72
N VAL A 808 2.43 18.68 35.96
CA VAL A 808 2.00 19.01 34.58
C VAL A 808 1.13 20.26 34.55
N THR A 809 0.08 20.37 35.37
CA THR A 809 -0.75 21.58 35.43
C THR A 809 0.07 22.85 35.71
N ARG A 810 1.10 22.77 36.56
CA ARG A 810 1.96 23.91 36.91
C ARG A 810 3.04 24.22 35.87
N ARG A 811 3.64 23.19 35.24
CA ARG A 811 4.80 23.32 34.34
C ARG A 811 4.49 22.85 32.91
N ARG A 812 3.24 22.88 32.46
CA ARG A 812 2.82 22.36 31.14
C ARG A 812 3.72 22.80 29.98
N LYS A 813 4.18 24.05 30.00
CA LYS A 813 5.09 24.64 28.99
C LYS A 813 6.47 23.98 28.90
N ASP A 814 6.91 23.31 29.96
CA ASP A 814 8.21 22.63 30.03
C ASP A 814 8.12 21.15 29.59
N PHE A 815 6.91 20.58 29.52
CA PHE A 815 6.64 19.25 28.96
C PHE A 815 6.51 19.33 27.42
N THR A 816 7.63 19.62 26.77
CA THR A 816 7.76 19.72 25.31
C THR A 816 8.21 18.39 24.69
N GLY A 817 8.18 18.28 23.35
CA GLY A 817 8.78 17.14 22.65
C GLY A 817 10.27 16.94 22.98
N GLU A 818 11.02 18.03 23.19
CA GLU A 818 12.43 17.96 23.60
C GLU A 818 12.62 17.35 25.00
N PHE A 819 11.69 17.59 25.94
CA PHE A 819 11.73 16.93 27.24
C PHE A 819 11.57 15.41 27.11
N PHE A 820 10.65 14.94 26.26
CA PHE A 820 10.45 13.50 26.04
C PHE A 820 11.60 12.86 25.23
N ARG A 821 12.23 13.61 24.31
CA ARG A 821 13.52 13.21 23.70
C ARG A 821 14.61 13.06 24.76
N TYR A 822 14.77 14.04 25.65
CA TYR A 822 15.70 13.96 26.77
C TYR A 822 15.47 12.73 27.66
N LEU A 823 14.22 12.42 28.02
CA LEU A 823 13.89 11.19 28.78
C LEU A 823 14.32 9.91 28.04
N THR A 824 14.18 9.88 26.71
CA THR A 824 14.57 8.73 25.88
C THR A 824 16.09 8.56 25.87
N VAL A 825 16.85 9.67 25.72
CA VAL A 825 18.32 9.63 25.81
C VAL A 825 18.77 9.22 27.21
N VAL A 826 18.15 9.75 28.29
CA VAL A 826 18.44 9.34 29.67
C VAL A 826 18.16 7.85 29.87
N GLN A 827 17.04 7.33 29.36
CA GLN A 827 16.72 5.90 29.39
C GLN A 827 17.84 5.08 28.70
N GLU A 828 18.28 5.46 27.51
CA GLU A 828 19.33 4.72 26.78
C GLU A 828 20.68 4.65 27.51
N THR A 829 20.99 5.61 28.39
CA THR A 829 22.26 5.62 29.17
C THR A 829 22.33 4.60 30.32
N HIS A 830 21.19 4.05 30.76
CA HIS A 830 21.11 3.26 31.98
C HIS A 830 21.60 1.81 31.82
N ASP A 831 22.39 1.34 32.80
CA ASP A 831 22.80 -0.06 32.99
C ASP A 831 21.73 -1.12 32.78
N SER A 832 20.71 -1.04 33.64
CA SER A 832 19.80 -2.14 33.89
C SER A 832 18.48 -1.96 33.15
N LEU A 833 17.86 -3.08 32.79
CA LEU A 833 16.50 -3.08 32.26
C LEU A 833 15.50 -2.49 33.27
N GLU A 834 15.77 -2.60 34.58
CA GLU A 834 14.92 -2.06 35.65
C GLU A 834 14.93 -0.53 35.71
N ASP A 835 16.11 0.09 35.58
CA ASP A 835 16.26 1.55 35.56
C ASP A 835 15.72 2.14 34.25
N ARG A 836 15.98 1.48 33.11
CA ARG A 836 15.38 1.84 31.81
C ARG A 836 13.85 1.84 31.87
N ASP A 837 13.28 0.78 32.43
CA ASP A 837 11.83 0.62 32.64
C ASP A 837 11.29 1.61 33.69
N ALA A 838 12.11 2.05 34.67
CA ALA A 838 11.73 3.11 35.61
C ALA A 838 11.57 4.47 34.90
N VAL A 839 12.55 4.87 34.08
CA VAL A 839 12.48 6.12 33.29
C VAL A 839 11.34 6.07 32.27
N ALA A 840 11.17 4.95 31.54
CA ALA A 840 10.07 4.75 30.60
C ALA A 840 8.69 4.88 31.26
N ARG A 841 8.50 4.24 32.43
CA ARG A 841 7.26 4.39 33.23
C ARG A 841 7.02 5.83 33.68
N LEU A 842 8.08 6.55 34.01
CA LEU A 842 7.99 7.96 34.43
C LEU A 842 7.54 8.83 33.24
N GLY A 843 8.18 8.66 32.08
CA GLY A 843 7.83 9.32 30.83
C GLY A 843 6.38 9.06 30.41
N ALA A 844 5.95 7.79 30.40
CA ALA A 844 4.56 7.42 30.08
C ALA A 844 3.53 8.05 31.04
N ARG A 845 3.86 8.21 32.34
CA ARG A 845 2.99 8.89 33.32
C ARG A 845 2.93 10.39 33.09
N CYS A 846 4.05 11.04 32.77
CA CYS A 846 4.07 12.44 32.36
C CYS A 846 3.23 12.66 31.09
N LEU A 847 3.38 11.78 30.09
CA LEU A 847 2.66 11.84 28.82
C LEU A 847 1.14 11.70 29.02
N SER A 848 0.73 10.72 29.83
CA SER A 848 -0.67 10.50 30.20
C SER A 848 -1.25 11.69 30.98
N ALA A 849 -0.47 12.30 31.88
CA ALA A 849 -0.89 13.49 32.61
C ALA A 849 -0.98 14.74 31.72
N VAL A 850 -0.09 14.88 30.73
CA VAL A 850 -0.13 15.95 29.72
C VAL A 850 -1.37 15.83 28.83
N SER A 851 -1.61 14.66 28.23
CA SER A 851 -2.82 14.44 27.41
C SER A 851 -4.09 14.59 28.25
N ALA A 852 -4.14 14.08 29.49
CA ALA A 852 -5.30 14.30 30.35
C ALA A 852 -5.57 15.78 30.64
N TYR A 853 -4.53 16.62 30.70
CA TYR A 853 -4.67 18.07 30.91
C TYR A 853 -5.11 18.80 29.63
N ASP A 854 -4.47 18.50 28.50
CA ASP A 854 -4.73 19.16 27.21
C ASP A 854 -6.13 18.81 26.69
N ASN A 855 -6.51 17.52 26.66
CA ASN A 855 -7.81 17.06 26.20
C ASN A 855 -8.98 17.68 27.01
N THR A 856 -8.79 17.98 28.31
CA THR A 856 -9.83 18.69 29.10
C THR A 856 -9.98 20.18 28.78
N LEU A 857 -9.08 20.78 28.00
CA LEU A 857 -9.22 22.16 27.53
C LEU A 857 -9.94 22.27 26.17
N GLU A 858 -10.02 21.18 25.41
CA GLU A 858 -10.60 21.16 24.06
C GLU A 858 -12.11 20.86 24.05
N THR A 859 -12.65 20.18 25.08
CA THR A 859 -14.08 19.81 25.17
C THR A 859 -14.90 20.74 26.08
N VAL A 860 -15.14 21.97 25.61
CA VAL A 860 -15.93 23.02 26.31
C VAL A 860 -17.30 22.51 26.81
N GLU A 861 -18.05 21.77 25.99
CA GLU A 861 -19.38 21.26 26.39
C GLU A 861 -19.33 20.19 27.50
N THR A 862 -18.19 19.51 27.70
CA THR A 862 -18.04 18.52 28.79
C THR A 862 -17.60 19.13 30.11
N LEU A 863 -17.01 20.34 30.06
CA LEU A 863 -16.59 21.07 31.26
C LEU A 863 -17.80 21.63 32.01
N ASP A 864 -18.78 22.19 31.32
CA ASP A 864 -19.98 22.78 31.94
C ASP A 864 -20.80 21.73 32.70
N ASP A 865 -21.02 20.55 32.11
CA ASP A 865 -21.78 19.46 32.74
C ASP A 865 -21.01 18.82 33.91
N ALA A 866 -19.69 18.67 33.77
CA ALA A 866 -18.83 18.22 34.86
C ALA A 866 -18.71 19.26 36.00
N GLN A 867 -18.73 20.56 35.66
CA GLN A 867 -18.75 21.65 36.64
C GLN A 867 -20.09 21.67 37.39
N ALA A 868 -21.23 21.55 36.70
CA ALA A 868 -22.54 21.46 37.32
C ALA A 868 -22.64 20.27 38.29
N LYS A 869 -22.14 19.08 37.90
CA LYS A 869 -22.03 17.91 38.79
C LYS A 869 -21.10 18.16 39.98
N PHE A 870 -20.02 18.91 39.80
CA PHE A 870 -19.09 19.23 40.89
C PHE A 870 -19.67 20.27 41.87
N GLU A 871 -20.37 21.29 41.37
CA GLU A 871 -21.13 22.26 42.17
C GLU A 871 -22.23 21.54 42.97
N ASP A 872 -22.98 20.63 42.35
CA ASP A 872 -23.98 19.78 43.02
C ASP A 872 -23.38 18.83 44.09
N ILE A 873 -22.11 18.44 43.97
CA ILE A 873 -21.37 17.74 45.04
C ILE A 873 -21.04 18.71 46.18
N LEU A 874 -20.58 19.92 45.88
CA LEU A 874 -20.19 20.93 46.86
C LEU A 874 -21.38 21.50 47.65
N ASP A 875 -22.55 21.65 47.03
CA ASP A 875 -23.81 22.08 47.65
C ASP A 875 -24.48 21.03 48.55
N SER A 876 -23.83 19.88 48.76
CA SER A 876 -24.32 18.83 49.66
C SER A 876 -24.34 19.30 51.13
N PRO A 877 -25.38 18.97 51.91
CA PRO A 877 -25.55 19.48 53.27
C PRO A 877 -24.54 18.95 54.30
N SER A 878 -23.72 17.96 53.96
CA SER A 878 -22.57 17.50 54.76
C SER A 878 -21.51 16.81 53.90
N ILE A 879 -20.31 16.60 54.46
CA ILE A 879 -19.21 15.88 53.79
C ILE A 879 -19.62 14.43 53.51
N GLU A 880 -20.36 13.79 54.42
CA GLU A 880 -20.88 12.43 54.27
C GLU A 880 -21.88 12.35 53.10
N ALA A 881 -22.74 13.36 52.95
CA ALA A 881 -23.67 13.47 51.83
C ALA A 881 -22.93 13.64 50.50
N ALA A 882 -21.94 14.54 50.43
CA ALA A 882 -21.09 14.74 49.24
C ALA A 882 -20.34 13.45 48.85
N CYS A 883 -19.74 12.76 49.84
CA CYS A 883 -19.06 11.48 49.64
C CYS A 883 -20.01 10.33 49.27
N ALA A 884 -21.28 10.39 49.65
CA ALA A 884 -22.31 9.46 49.21
C ALA A 884 -22.75 9.75 47.76
N LYS A 885 -22.87 11.03 47.38
CA LYS A 885 -23.16 11.49 46.01
C LYS A 885 -22.09 11.01 45.03
N ILE A 886 -20.80 11.20 45.36
CA ILE A 886 -19.66 10.67 44.58
C ILE A 886 -19.76 9.15 44.38
N LYS A 887 -20.14 8.38 45.41
CA LYS A 887 -20.35 6.92 45.28
C LYS A 887 -21.56 6.57 44.40
N SER A 888 -22.61 7.39 44.44
CA SER A 888 -23.82 7.20 43.63
C SER A 888 -23.52 7.43 42.15
N LEU A 889 -22.90 8.57 41.81
CA LEU A 889 -22.44 8.89 40.45
C LEU A 889 -21.53 7.79 39.91
N ALA A 890 -20.59 7.32 40.74
CA ALA A 890 -19.70 6.22 40.36
C ALA A 890 -20.47 4.91 40.10
N LYS A 891 -21.48 4.57 40.92
CA LYS A 891 -22.35 3.40 40.71
C LYS A 891 -23.22 3.53 39.45
N ALA A 892 -23.64 4.75 39.10
CA ALA A 892 -24.41 5.06 37.89
C ALA A 892 -23.55 5.10 36.61
N LYS A 893 -22.21 5.04 36.73
CA LYS A 893 -21.22 5.31 35.66
C LYS A 893 -21.18 6.78 35.19
N GLU A 894 -21.68 7.70 36.00
CA GLU A 894 -21.71 9.15 35.76
C GLU A 894 -20.51 9.89 36.39
N LEU A 895 -19.59 9.16 37.03
CA LEU A 895 -18.31 9.70 37.49
C LEU A 895 -17.30 9.69 36.32
N ASP A 896 -17.50 10.61 35.37
CA ASP A 896 -16.71 10.76 34.14
C ASP A 896 -15.31 11.36 34.38
N SER A 897 -14.46 11.32 33.33
CA SER A 897 -13.07 11.79 33.38
C SER A 897 -12.95 13.28 33.70
N SER A 898 -13.86 14.11 33.19
CA SER A 898 -13.87 15.56 33.38
C SER A 898 -14.18 15.92 34.83
N LEU A 899 -15.21 15.29 35.43
CA LEU A 899 -15.56 15.43 36.84
C LEU A 899 -14.44 14.93 37.77
N ILE A 900 -13.79 13.82 37.42
CA ILE A 900 -12.62 13.30 38.15
C ILE A 900 -11.46 14.32 38.11
N LEU A 901 -11.21 14.95 36.96
CA LEU A 901 -10.12 15.91 36.79
C LEU A 901 -10.42 17.21 37.57
N LEU A 902 -11.65 17.73 37.54
CA LEU A 902 -12.09 18.86 38.36
C LEU A 902 -11.87 18.61 39.86
N ILE A 903 -12.33 17.47 40.39
CA ILE A 903 -12.14 17.13 41.82
C ILE A 903 -10.65 17.04 42.19
N ASN A 904 -9.82 16.46 41.32
CA ASN A 904 -8.37 16.37 41.55
C ASN A 904 -7.69 17.75 41.50
N SER A 905 -8.06 18.60 40.53
CA SER A 905 -7.53 19.96 40.33
C SER A 905 -7.90 20.89 41.50
N ALA A 906 -9.15 20.82 41.96
CA ALA A 906 -9.63 21.58 43.10
C ALA A 906 -8.92 21.15 44.40
N TRP A 907 -8.65 19.85 44.60
CA TRP A 907 -7.83 19.39 45.73
C TRP A 907 -6.37 19.88 45.64
N ALA A 908 -5.72 19.80 44.48
CA ALA A 908 -4.36 20.30 44.30
C ALA A 908 -4.26 21.81 44.60
N SER A 909 -5.20 22.59 44.09
CA SER A 909 -5.33 24.03 44.35
C SER A 909 -5.55 24.35 45.83
N ALA A 910 -6.39 23.57 46.51
CA ALA A 910 -6.64 23.72 47.95
C ALA A 910 -5.40 23.34 48.80
N LYS A 911 -4.69 22.26 48.43
CA LYS A 911 -3.45 21.81 49.08
C LYS A 911 -2.41 22.93 49.09
N GLU A 912 -2.10 23.49 47.92
CA GLU A 912 -1.02 24.47 47.73
C GLU A 912 -1.37 25.91 48.15
N SER A 913 -2.66 26.29 48.22
CA SER A 913 -3.04 27.65 48.59
C SER A 913 -2.64 28.02 50.03
N PRO A 914 -1.82 29.08 50.26
CA PRO A 914 -1.44 29.52 51.60
C PRO A 914 -2.54 30.33 52.31
N THR A 915 -3.58 30.76 51.58
CA THR A 915 -4.68 31.60 52.09
C THR A 915 -5.96 30.81 52.37
N MET A 916 -6.05 29.55 51.91
CA MET A 916 -7.24 28.73 52.06
C MET A 916 -7.34 28.09 53.44
N LYS A 917 -8.51 28.23 54.07
CA LYS A 917 -8.82 27.70 55.41
C LYS A 917 -8.62 26.17 55.50
N ASN A 918 -8.08 25.69 56.62
CA ASN A 918 -7.76 24.27 56.83
C ASN A 918 -9.01 23.37 56.75
N GLU A 919 -10.17 23.88 57.14
CA GLU A 919 -11.46 23.21 57.03
C GLU A 919 -11.82 22.91 55.57
N VAL A 920 -11.57 23.87 54.66
CA VAL A 920 -11.80 23.69 53.21
C VAL A 920 -10.81 22.68 52.64
N LYS A 921 -9.54 22.71 53.06
CA LYS A 921 -8.55 21.69 52.67
C LYS A 921 -8.97 20.29 53.12
N ALA A 922 -9.50 20.14 54.33
CA ALA A 922 -10.00 18.86 54.85
C ALA A 922 -11.21 18.34 54.06
N ILE A 923 -12.18 19.21 53.72
CA ILE A 923 -13.32 18.87 52.86
C ILE A 923 -12.83 18.38 51.50
N MET A 924 -11.98 19.16 50.83
CA MET A 924 -11.45 18.81 49.50
C MET A 924 -10.65 17.51 49.48
N TYR A 925 -9.90 17.23 50.55
CA TYR A 925 -9.18 15.97 50.71
C TYR A 925 -10.11 14.74 50.83
N GLU A 926 -11.19 14.84 51.61
CA GLU A 926 -12.15 13.73 51.74
C GLU A 926 -12.96 13.51 50.46
N LEU A 927 -13.30 14.55 49.70
CA LEU A 927 -13.90 14.41 48.36
C LEU A 927 -12.94 13.69 47.38
N TYR A 928 -11.68 14.15 47.29
CA TYR A 928 -10.63 13.50 46.49
C TYR A 928 -10.46 12.01 46.86
N LYS A 929 -10.40 11.72 48.16
CA LYS A 929 -10.26 10.37 48.72
C LYS A 929 -11.50 9.51 48.47
N ALA A 930 -12.71 10.07 48.52
CA ALA A 930 -13.95 9.39 48.14
C ALA A 930 -13.95 9.03 46.65
N THR A 931 -13.58 9.95 45.76
CA THR A 931 -13.44 9.71 44.31
C THR A 931 -12.43 8.59 44.04
N LYS A 932 -11.21 8.67 44.61
CA LYS A 932 -10.18 7.62 44.47
C LYS A 932 -10.61 6.28 45.06
N LYS A 933 -11.47 6.24 46.09
CA LYS A 933 -12.01 5.00 46.67
C LYS A 933 -13.12 4.39 45.82
N SER A 934 -14.04 5.22 45.30
CA SER A 934 -15.14 4.78 44.43
C SER A 934 -14.62 4.15 43.13
N LEU A 935 -13.61 4.77 42.50
CA LEU A 935 -12.93 4.22 41.32
C LEU A 935 -12.33 2.83 41.58
N LYS A 936 -11.75 2.58 42.77
CA LYS A 936 -11.23 1.25 43.16
C LYS A 936 -12.32 0.21 43.40
N SER A 937 -13.53 0.60 43.77
CA SER A 937 -14.65 -0.34 44.00
C SER A 937 -15.35 -0.80 42.73
N ILE A 938 -15.27 -0.05 41.63
CA ILE A 938 -15.97 -0.36 40.36
C ILE A 938 -15.11 -1.19 39.41
N ALA A 939 -13.79 -1.24 39.64
CA ALA A 939 -12.87 -2.08 38.86
C ALA A 939 -13.28 -3.58 38.92
N PRO A 940 -13.49 -4.25 37.77
CA PRO A 940 -13.75 -5.69 37.67
C PRO A 940 -12.68 -6.53 38.36
N LYS A 941 -13.00 -7.79 38.69
CA LYS A 941 -12.05 -8.70 39.37
C LYS A 941 -10.86 -9.03 38.45
N GLU A 942 -11.10 -9.11 37.14
CA GLU A 942 -10.09 -9.31 36.09
C GLU A 942 -9.10 -8.14 36.04
N ILE A 943 -9.56 -6.89 36.13
CA ILE A 943 -8.68 -5.71 36.16
C ILE A 943 -7.78 -5.71 37.41
N LYS A 944 -8.25 -6.26 38.53
CA LYS A 944 -7.44 -6.44 39.75
C LYS A 944 -6.42 -7.57 39.59
N LEU A 945 -6.79 -8.66 38.93
CA LEU A 945 -5.90 -9.78 38.59
C LEU A 945 -4.83 -9.37 37.57
N LEU A 946 -5.18 -8.64 36.52
CA LEU A 946 -4.21 -8.11 35.54
C LEU A 946 -3.18 -7.22 36.20
N LYS A 947 -3.61 -6.32 37.10
CA LYS A 947 -2.67 -5.49 37.86
C LYS A 947 -1.73 -6.30 38.77
N TYR A 948 -2.12 -7.49 39.20
CA TYR A 948 -1.27 -8.42 39.94
C TYR A 948 -0.30 -9.16 39.00
N LEU A 949 -0.80 -9.72 37.88
CA LEU A 949 0.00 -10.44 36.89
C LEU A 949 1.07 -9.55 36.22
N LEU A 950 0.74 -8.30 35.91
CA LEU A 950 1.65 -7.34 35.26
C LEU A 950 2.80 -6.87 36.17
N ASN A 951 2.66 -7.02 37.49
CA ASN A 951 3.71 -6.67 38.46
C ASN A 951 4.85 -7.70 38.51
N PHE A 952 4.65 -8.94 38.06
CA PHE A 952 5.73 -9.93 37.97
C PHE A 952 6.70 -9.53 36.85
N THR A 953 7.97 -9.35 37.18
CA THR A 953 9.05 -9.03 36.23
C THR A 953 9.53 -10.28 35.50
N ASP A 954 9.67 -11.40 36.21
CA ASP A 954 10.01 -12.71 35.65
C ASP A 954 8.83 -13.31 34.86
N PRO A 955 9.02 -13.72 33.59
CA PRO A 955 8.03 -14.47 32.83
C PRO A 955 7.60 -15.79 33.49
N GLU A 956 8.50 -16.56 34.09
CA GLU A 956 8.17 -17.87 34.69
C GLU A 956 7.27 -17.71 35.92
N GLU A 957 7.57 -16.74 36.81
CA GLU A 957 6.68 -16.41 37.93
C GLU A 957 5.31 -15.91 37.43
N ARG A 958 5.27 -15.11 36.36
CA ARG A 958 4.02 -14.64 35.77
C ARG A 958 3.18 -15.80 35.22
N PHE A 959 3.79 -16.76 34.52
CA PHE A 959 3.10 -17.94 34.03
C PHE A 959 2.63 -18.86 35.16
N SER A 960 3.44 -19.05 36.22
CA SER A 960 3.01 -19.78 37.41
C SER A 960 1.83 -19.10 38.12
N ALA A 961 1.82 -17.78 38.22
CA ALA A 961 0.72 -17.01 38.80
C ALA A 961 -0.55 -17.07 37.91
N LEU A 962 -0.40 -17.05 36.59
CA LEU A 962 -1.48 -17.22 35.61
C LEU A 962 -2.11 -18.61 35.70
N ALA A 963 -1.31 -19.67 35.70
CA ALA A 963 -1.76 -21.06 35.86
C ALA A 963 -2.50 -21.27 37.20
N THR A 964 -2.04 -20.62 38.27
CA THR A 964 -2.70 -20.63 39.58
C THR A 964 -4.04 -19.89 39.56
N ALA A 965 -4.17 -18.82 38.78
CA ALA A 965 -5.43 -18.07 38.65
C ALA A 965 -6.51 -18.83 37.87
N PHE A 966 -6.12 -19.79 37.03
CA PHE A 966 -7.01 -20.64 36.24
C PHE A 966 -7.28 -22.05 36.83
N SER A 967 -6.50 -22.48 37.84
CA SER A 967 -6.61 -23.83 38.42
C SER A 967 -7.22 -23.82 39.84
N PRO A 968 -8.56 -23.97 39.99
CA PRO A 968 -9.16 -24.17 41.31
C PRO A 968 -8.78 -25.55 41.87
N GLY A 969 -8.37 -25.60 43.15
CA GLY A 969 -8.14 -26.86 43.86
C GLY A 969 -9.44 -27.65 44.04
N LYS A 970 -9.34 -28.99 44.14
CA LYS A 970 -10.47 -29.95 44.11
C LYS A 970 -11.61 -29.75 45.13
N ASP A 971 -11.48 -28.86 46.11
CA ASP A 971 -12.45 -28.67 47.19
C ASP A 971 -13.24 -27.34 47.11
N ASN A 972 -13.08 -26.54 46.05
CA ASN A 972 -13.83 -25.28 45.78
C ASN A 972 -13.83 -24.19 46.89
N GLU A 973 -13.11 -24.37 48.01
CA GLU A 973 -12.86 -23.34 49.01
C GLU A 973 -11.44 -22.76 48.89
N ALA A 974 -11.36 -21.43 48.77
CA ALA A 974 -10.09 -20.73 48.57
C ALA A 974 -9.21 -20.74 49.83
N ARG A 975 -8.07 -21.44 49.80
CA ARG A 975 -7.05 -21.42 50.88
C ARG A 975 -6.40 -20.04 51.14
N ASN A 976 -6.71 -19.01 50.35
CA ASN A 976 -6.22 -17.65 50.53
C ASN A 976 -7.33 -16.62 50.22
N PRO A 977 -7.73 -15.76 51.17
CA PRO A 977 -8.76 -14.73 50.97
C PRO A 977 -8.45 -13.69 49.87
N ASN A 978 -7.19 -13.59 49.42
CA ASN A 978 -6.76 -12.67 48.37
C ASN A 978 -6.52 -13.33 47.00
N ALA A 979 -6.79 -14.63 46.84
CA ALA A 979 -6.63 -15.30 45.55
C ALA A 979 -7.80 -14.94 44.61
N ILE A 980 -7.50 -14.23 43.51
CA ILE A 980 -8.48 -13.80 42.51
C ILE A 980 -8.50 -14.81 41.37
N TYR A 981 -9.47 -15.73 41.38
CA TYR A 981 -9.68 -16.70 40.30
C TYR A 981 -10.61 -16.12 39.23
N THR A 982 -10.34 -16.45 37.96
CA THR A 982 -11.22 -16.17 36.83
C THR A 982 -11.04 -17.22 35.73
N THR A 983 -11.81 -17.16 34.66
CA THR A 983 -11.68 -18.07 33.51
C THR A 983 -10.71 -17.51 32.47
N PRO A 984 -10.03 -18.36 31.68
CA PRO A 984 -9.24 -17.92 30.53
C PRO A 984 -10.00 -16.96 29.60
N LYS A 985 -11.26 -17.31 29.27
CA LYS A 985 -12.15 -16.54 28.39
C LYS A 985 -12.45 -15.13 28.93
N GLU A 986 -12.75 -14.97 30.23
CA GLU A 986 -13.02 -13.64 30.79
C GLU A 986 -11.73 -12.81 30.97
N LEU A 987 -10.60 -13.41 31.35
CA LEU A 987 -9.35 -12.65 31.46
C LEU A 987 -8.87 -12.15 30.09
N HIS A 988 -8.91 -13.02 29.08
CA HIS A 988 -8.60 -12.70 27.68
C HIS A 988 -9.43 -11.54 27.15
N LYS A 989 -10.75 -11.59 27.36
CA LYS A 989 -11.69 -10.52 26.98
C LYS A 989 -11.32 -9.18 27.60
N TRP A 990 -10.98 -9.13 28.89
CA TRP A 990 -10.56 -7.89 29.54
C TRP A 990 -9.18 -7.39 29.07
N ILE A 991 -8.24 -8.28 28.76
CA ILE A 991 -6.96 -7.90 28.14
C ILE A 991 -7.20 -7.29 26.76
N THR A 992 -8.03 -7.94 25.94
CA THR A 992 -8.37 -7.50 24.57
C THR A 992 -9.02 -6.12 24.60
N ILE A 993 -10.05 -5.91 25.44
CA ILE A 993 -10.68 -4.59 25.66
C ILE A 993 -9.66 -3.52 26.08
N MET A 994 -8.66 -3.85 26.90
CA MET A 994 -7.60 -2.91 27.31
C MET A 994 -6.60 -2.59 26.20
N LEU A 995 -6.26 -3.55 25.36
CA LEU A 995 -5.39 -3.35 24.19
C LEU A 995 -6.10 -2.55 23.10
N ASP A 996 -7.38 -2.85 22.83
CA ASP A 996 -8.19 -2.14 21.85
C ASP A 996 -8.42 -0.68 22.26
N ALA A 997 -8.75 -0.44 23.54
CA ALA A 997 -8.89 0.91 24.09
C ALA A 997 -7.58 1.72 24.06
N TYR A 998 -6.41 1.07 24.09
CA TYR A 998 -5.11 1.72 23.90
C TYR A 998 -4.87 2.11 22.44
N GLN A 999 -5.34 1.32 21.47
CA GLN A 999 -5.23 1.63 20.04
C GLN A 999 -6.27 2.67 19.56
N LEU A 1000 -7.43 2.75 20.21
CA LEU A 1000 -8.57 3.61 19.81
C LEU A 1000 -8.41 5.10 20.11
N HIS A 1001 -7.43 5.52 20.91
CA HIS A 1001 -7.20 6.94 21.27
C HIS A 1001 -5.99 7.53 20.52
N LYS A 1002 -5.98 7.40 19.18
CA LYS A 1002 -4.81 7.72 18.35
C LYS A 1002 -4.83 9.05 17.58
N ASP A 1003 -5.92 9.82 17.66
CA ASP A 1003 -5.99 11.16 17.07
C ASP A 1003 -5.93 12.25 18.15
N GLU A 1004 -4.81 12.97 18.21
CA GLU A 1004 -4.71 14.44 18.31
C GLU A 1004 -3.30 14.94 18.73
N THR A 1005 -3.02 16.13 18.21
CA THR A 1005 -1.79 16.93 18.00
C THR A 1005 -0.51 16.73 18.83
N GLY A 1006 0.63 17.08 18.19
CA GLY A 1006 1.86 17.61 18.83
C GLY A 1006 2.72 16.67 19.68
N ILE A 1007 2.20 15.49 20.03
CA ILE A 1007 2.80 14.55 20.99
C ILE A 1007 2.98 13.15 20.33
N GLU A 1008 2.88 13.04 19.01
CA GLU A 1008 3.04 11.75 18.28
C GLU A 1008 4.41 11.11 18.48
N GLU A 1009 5.52 11.83 18.20
CA GLU A 1009 6.88 11.28 18.34
C GLU A 1009 7.15 10.76 19.76
N ALA A 1010 6.67 11.48 20.78
CA ALA A 1010 6.82 11.09 22.18
C ALA A 1010 5.92 9.90 22.60
N LYS A 1011 4.74 9.74 21.96
CA LYS A 1011 3.84 8.59 22.17
C LYS A 1011 4.41 7.30 21.56
N GLU A 1012 5.09 7.38 20.41
CA GLU A 1012 5.66 6.21 19.76
C GLU A 1012 7.01 5.77 20.37
N MET A 1013 7.85 6.72 20.82
CA MET A 1013 9.14 6.41 21.46
C MET A 1013 9.02 5.80 22.87
N ASN A 1014 7.86 5.92 23.52
CA ASN A 1014 7.59 5.42 24.88
C ASN A 1014 6.49 4.34 24.94
N LEU A 1015 6.52 3.37 24.01
CA LEU A 1015 5.71 2.15 24.09
C LEU A 1015 5.87 1.47 25.47
N PRO A 1016 4.86 1.47 26.35
CA PRO A 1016 5.05 0.96 27.70
C PRO A 1016 5.22 -0.55 27.68
N MET A 1017 6.23 -1.07 28.39
CA MET A 1017 6.45 -2.50 28.64
C MET A 1017 5.16 -3.21 29.13
N VAL A 1018 4.24 -2.47 29.77
CA VAL A 1018 2.92 -2.95 30.19
C VAL A 1018 2.04 -3.41 29.01
N ILE A 1019 2.05 -2.71 27.88
CA ILE A 1019 1.30 -3.09 26.68
C ILE A 1019 1.89 -4.36 26.07
N GLN A 1020 3.22 -4.45 25.96
CA GLN A 1020 3.88 -5.69 25.52
C GLN A 1020 3.59 -6.87 26.45
N ARG A 1021 3.60 -6.67 27.78
CA ARG A 1021 3.21 -7.70 28.76
C ARG A 1021 1.73 -8.09 28.66
N LEU A 1022 0.84 -7.17 28.30
CA LEU A 1022 -0.57 -7.46 28.02
C LEU A 1022 -0.74 -8.27 26.73
N SER A 1023 -0.03 -7.94 25.64
CA SER A 1023 -0.01 -8.73 24.41
C SER A 1023 0.48 -10.16 24.66
N ILE A 1024 1.63 -10.33 25.33
CA ILE A 1024 2.16 -11.66 25.69
C ILE A 1024 1.17 -12.45 26.56
N LEU A 1025 0.52 -11.79 27.52
CA LEU A 1025 -0.53 -12.44 28.33
C LEU A 1025 -1.75 -12.84 27.47
N LYS A 1026 -2.15 -12.03 26.48
CA LYS A 1026 -3.24 -12.36 25.54
C LYS A 1026 -2.89 -13.61 24.74
N GLU A 1027 -1.76 -13.57 24.04
CA GLU A 1027 -1.23 -14.64 23.18
C GLU A 1027 -1.10 -15.97 23.97
N THR A 1028 -0.51 -15.93 25.17
CA THR A 1028 -0.40 -17.14 26.01
C THR A 1028 -1.76 -17.69 26.42
N ILE A 1029 -2.75 -16.84 26.73
CA ILE A 1029 -4.09 -17.31 27.11
C ILE A 1029 -4.80 -17.93 25.90
N GLU A 1030 -4.59 -17.39 24.70
CA GLU A 1030 -5.08 -17.96 23.43
C GLU A 1030 -4.49 -19.36 23.19
N GLU A 1031 -3.16 -19.45 23.05
CA GLU A 1031 -2.43 -20.68 22.67
C GLU A 1031 -2.53 -21.80 23.72
N GLU A 1032 -2.34 -21.49 25.01
CA GLU A 1032 -2.21 -22.52 26.06
C GLU A 1032 -3.53 -22.87 26.76
N TYR A 1033 -4.52 -21.97 26.75
CA TYR A 1033 -5.74 -22.12 27.57
C TYR A 1033 -7.07 -21.99 26.81
N LEU A 1034 -7.07 -21.58 25.54
CA LEU A 1034 -8.28 -21.49 24.71
C LEU A 1034 -8.27 -22.46 23.52
N GLU A 1035 -7.12 -22.69 22.87
CA GLU A 1035 -7.02 -23.61 21.72
C GLU A 1035 -7.08 -25.11 22.09
N LYS A 1036 -6.89 -25.48 23.36
CA LYS A 1036 -6.85 -26.90 23.80
C LYS A 1036 -8.21 -27.51 24.18
N GLU A 1037 -9.32 -26.76 24.17
CA GLU A 1037 -10.66 -27.27 24.49
C GLU A 1037 -11.38 -27.97 23.30
N THR A 1038 -10.81 -29.06 22.76
CA THR A 1038 -11.48 -30.31 22.27
C THR A 1038 -10.51 -31.11 21.36
N PRO A 1039 -10.54 -32.47 21.34
CA PRO A 1039 -11.70 -33.33 21.61
C PRO A 1039 -11.43 -34.59 22.48
N GLU A 1040 -11.64 -34.51 23.81
CA GLU A 1040 -11.79 -35.72 24.66
C GLU A 1040 -13.05 -35.73 25.55
N ALA A 1041 -13.70 -34.59 25.78
CA ALA A 1041 -14.89 -34.47 26.65
C ALA A 1041 -16.22 -34.95 26.02
N LYS A 1042 -16.21 -36.07 25.28
CA LYS A 1042 -17.39 -36.63 24.60
C LYS A 1042 -17.54 -38.16 24.74
N LYS A 1043 -17.03 -38.74 25.82
CA LYS A 1043 -17.05 -40.20 26.04
C LYS A 1043 -17.53 -40.72 27.40
N ASP A 1044 -17.83 -39.84 28.35
CA ASP A 1044 -18.21 -40.21 29.74
C ASP A 1044 -19.63 -39.76 30.14
N THR A 1045 -20.55 -39.56 29.18
CA THR A 1045 -21.93 -39.10 29.46
C THR A 1045 -23.06 -39.98 28.89
N ASP A 1046 -22.75 -41.16 28.35
CA ASP A 1046 -23.77 -42.08 27.77
C ASP A 1046 -24.24 -43.18 28.76
N ASP A 1047 -23.81 -43.14 30.03
CA ASP A 1047 -24.05 -44.22 31.04
C ASP A 1047 -24.63 -43.71 32.39
N ALA A 1048 -25.20 -42.50 32.45
CA ALA A 1048 -25.58 -41.84 33.72
C ALA A 1048 -26.95 -41.11 33.75
N ASP A 1049 -27.86 -41.36 32.81
CA ASP A 1049 -29.24 -40.84 32.85
C ASP A 1049 -30.29 -41.96 32.68
N ALA A 1050 -30.12 -43.01 33.49
CA ALA A 1050 -31.22 -43.82 33.99
C ALA A 1050 -31.30 -43.62 35.51
N ASP A 1051 -32.53 -43.50 36.04
CA ASP A 1051 -32.88 -43.29 37.46
C ASP A 1051 -32.73 -41.86 38.04
N ALA A 1052 -33.68 -40.96 37.73
CA ALA A 1052 -34.24 -40.01 38.70
C ALA A 1052 -35.55 -39.35 38.22
N GLU A 1053 -36.70 -39.95 38.55
CA GLU A 1053 -37.99 -39.22 38.63
C GLU A 1053 -38.06 -38.37 39.94
N GLU A 1054 -39.09 -37.53 40.07
CA GLU A 1054 -39.46 -36.74 41.27
C GLU A 1054 -38.56 -35.53 41.66
N PHE A 1055 -38.81 -34.34 41.10
CA PHE A 1055 -39.69 -33.31 41.71
C PHE A 1055 -39.86 -32.02 40.88
#